data_AF-A0A952PZ74-F1
#
_entry.id   AF-A0A952PZ74-F1
#
_cell.length_a   1.000
_cell.length_b   1.000
_cell.length_c   1.000
_cell.angle_alpha   90.00
_cell.angle_beta   90.00
_cell.angle_gamma   90.00
#
_symmetry.space_group_name_H-M   'P 1'
#
loop_
_entity.id
_entity.type
_entity.pdbx_description
1 polymer ?
#
loop_
_entity_poly.entity_id
_entity_poly.type
_entity_poly.pdbx_seq_one_letter_code
_entity_poly.pdbx_strand_id
1 'polypeptide(L)'
;MMLSLGSQLRRVVTALVVVMVAALALSVPFRTAAQAANGRIRFVHAVPGAGAVDIFVNGEPAAINLAFASATHYLLSAAGEQKISVRATGTTTELLPATVTLNAGQAKTVVLSGTQAVVATEYEDELVPIGAGKARFTAIHAVEGADPVDLLETSQAQVLVTQLAYGQPYGSVDIPAFASEVAVVPPDQNADQAITKTNVSLVAGTHNTVVILGSSSGQPPISTLLLSAPIASEDSASGMLRVVHANADAPAVDVYVGDTLVVPGLAFGAFTDHVAVPGQKETITVRAAGSPATGDALLTSEVDFSTIKAQTFIISGIGTASGAVIGSDNTSPLAPTTARIHLINATGSGVATLQIGSTTISSNDPTAAAGVEVPAINSFVNVSVDDPAIAASGPQTFSGGVLYDVVVAGTKEKPVILFAPTSLNESIGSVPTNPLEPQTVAQPPTATEAAVAEVASPTSDAAVVIAATPTEIVESVAATPTAPAIAQEPTLTGDQIVGTAVAATVAAISAQQPTAVPATPVPVEPTAIPTEAPVAAPTDVPVVIATATPAGPAPLDTSEGIFGEVNTDPGVNLKIREYPKDDARTLALAPSGTLLIIEGVKGPVPPPEAANVTSTVAPTATLNFEGVTLDQVWVFVTWKTADGGEITGWTKAQYLRITRDGLAVATVKTIFEFPLIPENQFGIVNSNLATPIALDVNNVIGTVVVDPGVRLQVRRTPSPQGESLTLLDSGAQVVVLQQTTVKIEGQPDTVWLYIRYQTTEGTVEGWVISTFITMTFKGRTFDIKELPATDNPQPGTTAGSVVVAAPTAKPGVIATIDKVNPGSNLQLRRTPDATAESLGLIPAGTQLSVLGRNGDGNWLNVSFNNTEGWISTLYVTVTKDGRLYNIAELKNLTEQNDIAASITPGPSPTATPAS
;
A
#
# COMPACT_ATOMS: atom_id res chain seq x y z
N MET A 1 -46.29 -67.27 -37.56
CA MET A 1 -45.90 -66.48 -36.37
C MET A 1 -44.48 -65.88 -36.49
N MET A 2 -43.44 -66.67 -36.81
CA MET A 2 -42.03 -66.21 -36.82
C MET A 2 -41.71 -64.95 -37.65
N LEU A 3 -42.40 -64.70 -38.77
CA LEU A 3 -42.18 -63.50 -39.60
C LEU A 3 -42.55 -62.17 -38.90
N SER A 4 -43.40 -62.20 -37.87
CA SER A 4 -43.74 -60.99 -37.09
C SER A 4 -42.57 -60.56 -36.18
N LEU A 5 -41.92 -61.54 -35.54
CA LEU A 5 -40.81 -61.31 -34.60
C LEU A 5 -39.64 -60.57 -35.26
N GLY A 6 -39.28 -60.92 -36.50
CA GLY A 6 -38.20 -60.24 -37.23
C GLY A 6 -38.48 -58.76 -37.50
N SER A 7 -39.74 -58.38 -37.72
CA SER A 7 -40.13 -56.98 -37.93
C SER A 7 -40.18 -56.17 -36.62
N GLN A 8 -40.68 -56.78 -35.54
CA GLN A 8 -40.68 -56.16 -34.21
C GLN A 8 -39.26 -56.01 -33.67
N LEU A 9 -38.41 -57.04 -33.78
CA LEU A 9 -37.02 -56.99 -33.35
C LEU A 9 -36.23 -55.95 -34.16
N ARG A 10 -36.43 -55.84 -35.48
CA ARG A 10 -35.84 -54.75 -36.28
C ARG A 10 -36.33 -53.37 -35.84
N ARG A 11 -37.62 -53.20 -35.53
CA ARG A 11 -38.15 -51.92 -35.03
C ARG A 11 -37.59 -51.55 -33.67
N VAL A 12 -37.51 -52.50 -32.73
CA VAL A 12 -36.89 -52.29 -31.41
C VAL A 12 -35.40 -51.98 -31.54
N VAL A 13 -34.64 -52.72 -32.36
CA VAL A 13 -33.21 -52.45 -32.58
C VAL A 13 -33.00 -51.11 -33.29
N THR A 14 -33.81 -50.74 -34.28
CA THR A 14 -33.71 -49.42 -34.94
C THR A 14 -34.05 -48.30 -33.96
N ALA A 15 -35.07 -48.48 -33.11
CA ALA A 15 -35.40 -47.52 -32.05
C ALA A 15 -34.26 -47.41 -31.02
N LEU A 16 -33.66 -48.52 -30.59
CA LEU A 16 -32.51 -48.51 -29.67
C LEU A 16 -31.28 -47.85 -30.29
N VAL A 17 -31.02 -48.07 -31.58
CA VAL A 17 -29.91 -47.42 -32.30
C VAL A 17 -30.18 -45.92 -32.51
N VAL A 18 -31.42 -45.51 -32.82
CA VAL A 18 -31.78 -44.08 -32.90
C VAL A 18 -31.72 -43.41 -31.53
N VAL A 19 -32.13 -44.09 -30.45
CA VAL A 19 -31.99 -43.58 -29.07
C VAL A 19 -30.51 -43.56 -28.64
N MET A 20 -29.69 -44.54 -29.00
CA MET A 20 -28.24 -44.49 -28.76
C MET A 20 -27.56 -43.38 -29.56
N VAL A 21 -27.92 -43.16 -30.83
CA VAL A 21 -27.35 -42.09 -31.66
C VAL A 21 -27.82 -40.72 -31.20
N ALA A 22 -29.07 -40.59 -30.74
CA ALA A 22 -29.56 -39.38 -30.07
C ALA A 22 -28.85 -39.14 -28.73
N ALA A 23 -28.59 -40.20 -27.95
CA ALA A 23 -27.82 -40.10 -26.71
C ALA A 23 -26.33 -39.79 -26.96
N LEU A 24 -25.74 -40.26 -28.06
CA LEU A 24 -24.37 -39.88 -28.49
C LEU A 24 -24.32 -38.46 -29.07
N ALA A 25 -25.38 -37.97 -29.71
CA ALA A 25 -25.51 -36.58 -30.13
C ALA A 25 -25.78 -35.62 -28.95
N LEU A 26 -26.42 -36.11 -27.88
CA LEU A 26 -26.57 -35.43 -26.58
C LEU A 26 -25.43 -35.72 -25.60
N SER A 27 -24.40 -36.46 -26.04
CA SER A 27 -23.12 -36.62 -25.35
C SER A 27 -21.92 -36.33 -26.27
N VAL A 28 -22.07 -35.28 -27.09
CA VAL A 28 -21.03 -34.24 -27.01
C VAL A 28 -20.92 -33.92 -25.52
N PRO A 29 -19.75 -34.07 -24.86
CA PRO A 29 -19.64 -33.49 -23.55
C PRO A 29 -20.00 -32.02 -23.72
N PHE A 30 -20.81 -31.48 -22.80
CA PHE A 30 -20.49 -30.13 -22.39
C PHE A 30 -19.03 -30.20 -21.94
N ARG A 31 -18.12 -29.85 -22.86
CA ARG A 31 -16.99 -29.03 -22.45
C ARG A 31 -17.64 -27.99 -21.58
N THR A 32 -17.33 -28.03 -20.30
CA THR A 32 -17.38 -26.81 -19.52
C THR A 32 -16.83 -25.74 -20.45
N ALA A 33 -17.59 -24.67 -20.64
CA ALA A 33 -16.92 -23.40 -20.79
C ALA A 33 -16.12 -23.26 -19.48
N ALA A 34 -14.90 -23.81 -19.49
CA ALA A 34 -13.80 -23.15 -18.81
C ALA A 34 -13.97 -21.71 -19.29
N GLN A 35 -14.41 -20.86 -18.35
CA GLN A 35 -14.68 -19.45 -18.58
C GLN A 35 -13.58 -18.97 -19.51
N ALA A 36 -13.91 -18.37 -20.66
CA ALA A 36 -12.97 -18.26 -21.78
C ALA A 36 -11.83 -17.30 -21.41
N ALA A 37 -10.78 -17.86 -20.78
CA ALA A 37 -10.29 -17.35 -19.50
C ALA A 37 -10.33 -15.83 -19.41
N ASN A 38 -11.36 -15.33 -18.72
CA ASN A 38 -11.61 -13.91 -18.63
C ASN A 38 -10.47 -13.24 -17.87
N GLY A 39 -10.13 -12.01 -18.27
CA GLY A 39 -9.43 -11.09 -17.39
C GLY A 39 -10.42 -10.20 -16.66
N ARG A 40 -9.88 -9.32 -15.83
CA ARG A 40 -10.62 -8.29 -15.09
C ARG A 40 -10.09 -6.92 -15.49
N ILE A 41 -10.98 -5.95 -15.71
CA ILE A 41 -10.61 -4.59 -16.06
C ILE A 41 -11.41 -3.60 -15.19
N ARG A 42 -10.73 -2.67 -14.52
CA ARG A 42 -11.34 -1.54 -13.82
C ARG A 42 -10.84 -0.22 -14.39
N PHE A 43 -11.71 0.78 -14.50
CA PHE A 43 -11.39 2.10 -15.04
C PHE A 43 -11.37 3.13 -13.92
N VAL A 44 -10.40 4.04 -13.94
CA VAL A 44 -10.28 5.18 -13.02
C VAL A 44 -10.32 6.46 -13.83
N HIS A 45 -11.15 7.42 -13.45
CA HIS A 45 -11.20 8.72 -14.12
C HIS A 45 -10.45 9.80 -13.31
N ALA A 46 -9.28 10.15 -13.81
CA ALA A 46 -8.34 11.11 -13.24
C ALA A 46 -7.99 12.27 -14.21
N VAL A 47 -8.81 12.52 -15.25
CA VAL A 47 -8.63 13.62 -16.20
C VAL A 47 -9.20 14.92 -15.60
N PRO A 48 -8.37 15.88 -15.15
CA PRO A 48 -8.87 17.12 -14.55
C PRO A 48 -9.75 17.92 -15.52
N GLY A 49 -10.94 18.34 -15.05
CA GLY A 49 -11.83 19.27 -15.76
C GLY A 49 -12.66 18.68 -16.90
N ALA A 50 -12.54 17.39 -17.24
CA ALA A 50 -13.22 16.80 -18.41
C ALA A 50 -14.75 16.57 -18.26
N GLY A 51 -15.33 16.82 -17.09
CA GLY A 51 -16.71 16.44 -16.76
C GLY A 51 -16.80 14.99 -16.30
N ALA A 52 -17.98 14.35 -16.48
CA ALA A 52 -18.11 12.90 -16.34
C ALA A 52 -17.90 12.22 -17.71
N VAL A 53 -17.46 10.95 -17.69
CA VAL A 53 -17.18 10.18 -18.91
C VAL A 53 -17.99 8.88 -19.00
N ASP A 54 -18.37 8.55 -20.23
CA ASP A 54 -18.93 7.25 -20.60
C ASP A 54 -17.79 6.40 -21.22
N ILE A 55 -17.65 5.15 -20.78
CA ILE A 55 -16.60 4.23 -21.21
C ILE A 55 -17.25 3.02 -21.86
N PHE A 56 -16.84 2.71 -23.08
CA PHE A 56 -17.28 1.54 -23.83
C PHE A 56 -16.10 0.62 -24.12
N VAL A 57 -16.33 -0.70 -24.05
CA VAL A 57 -15.35 -1.73 -24.38
C VAL A 57 -15.92 -2.60 -25.50
N ASN A 58 -15.21 -2.64 -26.63
CA ASN A 58 -15.63 -3.27 -27.90
C ASN A 58 -16.98 -2.75 -28.46
N GLY A 59 -17.46 -1.60 -27.95
CA GLY A 59 -18.75 -0.98 -28.31
C GLY A 59 -19.85 -1.16 -27.25
N GLU A 60 -19.71 -2.13 -26.35
CA GLU A 60 -20.61 -2.35 -25.22
C GLU A 60 -20.27 -1.43 -24.03
N PRO A 61 -21.24 -1.01 -23.21
CA PRO A 61 -21.00 -0.07 -22.12
C PRO A 61 -20.25 -0.75 -20.96
N ALA A 62 -19.23 -0.08 -20.44
CA ALA A 62 -18.45 -0.51 -19.28
C ALA A 62 -18.69 0.41 -18.07
N ALA A 63 -18.78 1.73 -18.31
CA ALA A 63 -19.22 2.71 -17.34
C ALA A 63 -20.04 3.80 -18.03
N ILE A 64 -21.04 4.35 -17.34
CA ILE A 64 -21.84 5.49 -17.79
C ILE A 64 -21.81 6.53 -16.67
N ASN A 65 -21.61 7.80 -17.00
CA ASN A 65 -21.48 8.90 -16.03
C ASN A 65 -20.43 8.62 -14.93
N LEU A 66 -19.27 8.06 -15.29
CA LEU A 66 -18.16 7.92 -14.36
C LEU A 66 -17.61 9.32 -14.04
N ALA A 67 -17.66 9.72 -12.78
CA ALA A 67 -17.20 11.03 -12.33
C ALA A 67 -15.68 11.10 -12.16
N PHE A 68 -15.11 12.31 -12.20
CA PHE A 68 -13.72 12.54 -11.82
C PHE A 68 -13.45 12.07 -10.38
N ALA A 69 -12.24 11.58 -10.12
CA ALA A 69 -11.86 10.95 -8.84
C ALA A 69 -12.74 9.76 -8.44
N SER A 70 -13.33 9.05 -9.42
CA SER A 70 -14.09 7.81 -9.21
C SER A 70 -13.53 6.66 -10.07
N ALA A 71 -13.90 5.44 -9.72
CA ALA A 71 -13.52 4.22 -10.44
C ALA A 71 -14.67 3.22 -10.53
N THR A 72 -14.58 2.28 -11.48
CA THR A 72 -15.46 1.10 -11.54
C THR A 72 -14.96 0.00 -10.58
N HIS A 73 -15.81 -0.98 -10.26
CA HIS A 73 -15.33 -2.30 -9.85
C HIS A 73 -14.53 -2.96 -10.99
N TYR A 74 -14.00 -4.15 -10.71
CA TYR A 74 -13.53 -5.05 -11.76
C TYR A 74 -14.70 -5.61 -12.57
N LEU A 75 -14.71 -5.26 -13.85
CA LEU A 75 -15.57 -5.84 -14.87
C LEU A 75 -14.87 -7.05 -15.48
N LEU A 76 -15.57 -8.18 -15.58
CA LEU A 76 -15.12 -9.31 -16.38
C LEU A 76 -15.11 -8.94 -17.87
N SER A 77 -14.00 -9.22 -18.55
CA SER A 77 -13.91 -9.15 -20.01
C SER A 77 -13.15 -10.36 -20.56
N ALA A 78 -13.38 -10.67 -21.84
CA ALA A 78 -12.67 -11.73 -22.55
C ALA A 78 -11.16 -11.43 -22.61
N ALA A 79 -10.32 -12.47 -22.65
CA ALA A 79 -8.91 -12.30 -22.97
C ALA A 79 -8.69 -11.90 -24.44
N GLY A 80 -7.62 -11.15 -24.70
CA GLY A 80 -7.27 -10.58 -26.00
C GLY A 80 -7.28 -9.04 -26.00
N GLU A 81 -7.19 -8.44 -27.18
CA GLU A 81 -7.27 -6.99 -27.38
C GLU A 81 -8.68 -6.46 -27.11
N GLN A 82 -8.81 -5.52 -26.18
CA GLN A 82 -10.05 -4.84 -25.82
C GLN A 82 -10.02 -3.40 -26.34
N LYS A 83 -10.95 -3.03 -27.22
CA LYS A 83 -11.04 -1.66 -27.77
C LYS A 83 -11.80 -0.75 -26.81
N ILE A 84 -11.12 0.25 -26.25
CA ILE A 84 -11.68 1.21 -25.32
C ILE A 84 -12.10 2.47 -26.09
N SER A 85 -13.29 2.97 -25.82
CA SER A 85 -13.82 4.24 -26.35
C SER A 85 -14.33 5.06 -25.17
N VAL A 86 -13.64 6.15 -24.85
CA VAL A 86 -14.00 7.09 -23.78
C VAL A 86 -14.69 8.30 -24.41
N ARG A 87 -15.83 8.72 -23.86
CA ARG A 87 -16.65 9.82 -24.39
C ARG A 87 -17.07 10.78 -23.28
N ALA A 88 -17.31 12.04 -23.61
CA ALA A 88 -17.97 12.95 -22.66
C ALA A 88 -19.42 12.49 -22.43
N THR A 89 -19.85 12.38 -21.18
CA THR A 89 -21.11 11.70 -20.83
C THR A 89 -22.34 12.25 -21.56
N GLY A 90 -23.17 11.34 -22.07
CA GLY A 90 -24.38 11.67 -22.82
C GLY A 90 -24.13 12.20 -24.24
N THR A 91 -22.89 12.15 -24.74
CA THR A 91 -22.52 12.59 -26.09
C THR A 91 -21.92 11.45 -26.92
N THR A 92 -21.83 11.68 -28.24
CA THR A 92 -21.05 10.82 -29.15
C THR A 92 -19.60 11.30 -29.33
N THR A 93 -19.16 12.32 -28.59
CA THR A 93 -17.82 12.90 -28.71
C THR A 93 -16.79 12.02 -28.00
N GLU A 94 -16.03 11.27 -28.80
CA GLU A 94 -14.91 10.45 -28.33
C GLU A 94 -13.73 11.34 -27.92
N LEU A 95 -13.29 11.15 -26.67
CA LEU A 95 -12.15 11.82 -26.03
C LEU A 95 -10.87 11.00 -26.19
N LEU A 96 -10.99 9.67 -26.19
CA LEU A 96 -9.89 8.72 -26.39
C LEU A 96 -10.40 7.39 -26.98
N PRO A 97 -9.91 6.99 -28.17
CA PRO A 97 -9.85 5.60 -28.60
C PRO A 97 -8.53 4.96 -28.13
N ALA A 98 -8.60 3.82 -27.43
CA ALA A 98 -7.42 3.05 -26.99
C ALA A 98 -7.63 1.54 -27.18
N THR A 99 -6.55 0.76 -27.01
CA THR A 99 -6.61 -0.72 -27.00
C THR A 99 -5.87 -1.22 -25.77
N VAL A 100 -6.52 -2.08 -24.98
CA VAL A 100 -5.96 -2.71 -23.79
C VAL A 100 -5.84 -4.21 -24.03
N THR A 101 -4.63 -4.77 -23.96
CA THR A 101 -4.44 -6.22 -24.12
C THR A 101 -4.57 -6.92 -22.78
N LEU A 102 -5.56 -7.78 -22.63
CA LEU A 102 -5.91 -8.43 -21.37
C LEU A 102 -5.67 -9.95 -21.45
N ASN A 103 -4.90 -10.50 -20.51
CA ASN A 103 -4.63 -11.95 -20.46
C ASN A 103 -5.62 -12.69 -19.56
N ALA A 104 -5.63 -14.01 -19.76
CA ALA A 104 -6.37 -14.96 -18.94
C ALA A 104 -6.06 -14.83 -17.44
N GLY A 105 -7.07 -14.54 -16.62
CA GLY A 105 -6.94 -14.38 -15.17
C GLY A 105 -6.22 -13.11 -14.71
N GLN A 106 -5.67 -12.31 -15.63
CA GLN A 106 -5.01 -11.05 -15.33
C GLN A 106 -6.05 -10.00 -14.90
N ALA A 107 -5.72 -9.20 -13.89
CA ALA A 107 -6.48 -8.00 -13.54
C ALA A 107 -5.71 -6.75 -13.98
N LYS A 108 -6.43 -5.74 -14.46
CA LYS A 108 -5.85 -4.46 -14.87
C LYS A 108 -6.66 -3.26 -14.41
N THR A 109 -5.95 -2.20 -14.05
CA THR A 109 -6.46 -0.86 -13.77
C THR A 109 -6.07 0.03 -14.92
N VAL A 110 -7.07 0.67 -15.55
CA VAL A 110 -6.88 1.61 -16.65
C VAL A 110 -7.17 3.00 -16.13
N VAL A 111 -6.13 3.80 -15.93
CA VAL A 111 -6.25 5.17 -15.42
C VAL A 111 -6.34 6.13 -16.61
N LEU A 112 -7.47 6.82 -16.71
CA LEU A 112 -7.71 7.89 -17.67
C LEU A 112 -7.16 9.19 -17.07
N SER A 113 -6.12 9.76 -17.66
CA SER A 113 -5.40 10.94 -17.16
C SER A 113 -5.01 11.90 -18.31
N GLY A 114 -4.26 12.95 -18.01
CA GLY A 114 -3.81 13.97 -18.98
C GLY A 114 -4.59 15.29 -18.92
N THR A 115 -4.00 16.36 -19.47
CA THR A 115 -4.50 17.74 -19.38
C THR A 115 -4.86 18.37 -20.73
N GLN A 116 -4.19 17.95 -21.81
CA GLN A 116 -4.44 18.43 -23.19
C GLN A 116 -5.12 17.38 -24.07
N ALA A 117 -4.84 16.10 -23.80
CA ALA A 117 -5.48 14.95 -24.42
C ALA A 117 -5.68 13.88 -23.34
N VAL A 118 -6.74 13.07 -23.46
CA VAL A 118 -6.97 11.96 -22.54
C VAL A 118 -6.04 10.81 -22.90
N VAL A 119 -5.34 10.27 -21.91
CA VAL A 119 -4.44 9.12 -22.02
C VAL A 119 -4.95 8.00 -21.11
N ALA A 120 -4.99 6.77 -21.63
CA ALA A 120 -5.23 5.57 -20.83
C ALA A 120 -3.88 4.92 -20.50
N THR A 121 -3.54 4.83 -19.22
CA THR A 121 -2.36 4.12 -18.73
C THR A 121 -2.79 2.83 -18.05
N GLU A 122 -2.16 1.71 -18.43
CA GLU A 122 -2.47 0.38 -17.91
C GLU A 122 -1.54 -0.01 -16.76
N TYR A 123 -2.12 -0.53 -15.68
CA TYR A 123 -1.43 -1.10 -14.53
C TYR A 123 -1.92 -2.54 -14.35
N GLU A 124 -1.01 -3.49 -14.08
CA GLU A 124 -1.38 -4.89 -13.76
C GLU A 124 -1.61 -5.01 -12.25
N ASP A 125 -2.75 -5.58 -11.88
CA ASP A 125 -3.15 -5.74 -10.49
C ASP A 125 -2.92 -7.17 -10.02
N GLU A 126 -2.07 -7.33 -9.00
CA GLU A 126 -1.63 -8.63 -8.55
C GLU A 126 -2.59 -9.23 -7.51
N LEU A 127 -3.77 -9.67 -7.96
CA LEU A 127 -4.84 -10.27 -7.13
C LEU A 127 -4.58 -11.75 -6.77
N VAL A 128 -3.32 -12.18 -6.63
CA VAL A 128 -3.00 -13.51 -6.09
C VAL A 128 -3.22 -13.54 -4.58
N PRO A 129 -3.52 -14.70 -3.98
CA PRO A 129 -3.75 -14.83 -2.54
C PRO A 129 -2.60 -14.31 -1.67
N ILE A 130 -2.94 -13.74 -0.52
CA ILE A 130 -2.00 -13.18 0.46
C ILE A 130 -2.21 -13.77 1.85
N GLY A 131 -1.21 -13.66 2.73
CA GLY A 131 -1.27 -14.18 4.09
C GLY A 131 -2.37 -13.53 4.94
N ALA A 132 -2.95 -14.31 5.86
CA ALA A 132 -3.99 -13.84 6.77
C ALA A 132 -3.53 -12.61 7.59
N GLY A 133 -4.45 -11.66 7.83
CA GLY A 133 -4.17 -10.40 8.52
C GLY A 133 -3.33 -9.39 7.72
N LYS A 134 -2.95 -9.69 6.48
CA LYS A 134 -2.27 -8.75 5.58
C LYS A 134 -3.22 -8.12 4.57
N ALA A 135 -2.87 -6.93 4.13
CA ALA A 135 -3.41 -6.26 2.95
C ALA A 135 -2.27 -6.05 1.94
N ARG A 136 -2.58 -6.11 0.64
CA ARG A 136 -1.64 -5.77 -0.43
C ARG A 136 -1.76 -4.28 -0.73
N PHE A 137 -0.65 -3.58 -0.84
CA PHE A 137 -0.58 -2.14 -1.09
C PHE A 137 0.23 -1.84 -2.35
N THR A 138 -0.24 -0.85 -3.13
CA THR A 138 0.48 -0.22 -4.25
C THR A 138 0.02 1.23 -4.42
N ALA A 139 0.68 1.99 -5.28
CA ALA A 139 0.38 3.39 -5.56
C ALA A 139 0.58 3.75 -7.04
N ILE A 140 -0.18 4.75 -7.51
CA ILE A 140 -0.18 5.26 -8.89
C ILE A 140 -0.15 6.79 -8.85
N HIS A 141 0.72 7.42 -9.63
CA HIS A 141 0.72 8.87 -9.83
C HIS A 141 0.15 9.23 -11.22
N ALA A 142 -1.04 9.83 -11.23
CA ALA A 142 -1.82 10.15 -12.43
C ALA A 142 -1.88 11.66 -12.78
N VAL A 143 -1.18 12.52 -12.01
CA VAL A 143 -1.13 13.96 -12.29
C VAL A 143 -0.08 14.24 -13.38
N GLU A 144 -0.53 14.60 -14.57
CA GLU A 144 0.37 14.95 -15.67
C GLU A 144 1.17 16.23 -15.36
N GLY A 145 2.49 16.18 -15.59
CA GLY A 145 3.38 17.33 -15.46
C GLY A 145 3.63 17.82 -14.03
N ALA A 146 3.30 17.04 -13.01
CA ALA A 146 3.82 17.24 -11.65
C ALA A 146 5.11 16.43 -11.43
N ASP A 147 5.94 16.90 -10.49
CA ASP A 147 7.17 16.21 -10.06
C ASP A 147 6.86 14.87 -9.36
N PRO A 148 7.83 13.94 -9.26
CA PRO A 148 7.68 12.71 -8.47
C PRO A 148 7.36 13.02 -6.99
N VAL A 149 6.73 12.06 -6.30
CA VAL A 149 6.34 12.21 -4.89
C VAL A 149 6.65 10.97 -4.05
N ASP A 150 6.76 11.16 -2.74
CA ASP A 150 6.79 10.07 -1.76
C ASP A 150 5.41 9.93 -1.09
N LEU A 151 5.08 8.71 -0.63
CA LEU A 151 3.93 8.47 0.25
C LEU A 151 4.45 8.04 1.62
N LEU A 152 4.06 8.77 2.68
CA LEU A 152 4.41 8.46 4.06
C LEU A 152 3.17 8.09 4.87
N GLU A 153 3.26 7.00 5.61
CA GLU A 153 2.42 6.74 6.78
C GLU A 153 2.81 7.74 7.87
N THR A 154 1.84 8.46 8.43
CA THR A 154 2.14 9.65 9.25
C THR A 154 2.31 9.37 10.75
N SER A 155 1.79 8.26 11.30
CA SER A 155 1.84 7.98 12.74
C SER A 155 3.20 7.46 13.22
N GLN A 156 3.93 6.77 12.34
CA GLN A 156 5.30 6.27 12.56
C GLN A 156 6.32 6.99 11.68
N ALA A 157 5.88 7.92 10.82
CA ALA A 157 6.67 8.57 9.77
C ALA A 157 7.33 7.57 8.80
N GLN A 158 6.70 6.41 8.58
CA GLN A 158 7.22 5.36 7.69
C GLN A 158 6.99 5.75 6.23
N VAL A 159 8.06 5.80 5.43
CA VAL A 159 7.94 5.91 3.98
C VAL A 159 7.40 4.59 3.40
N LEU A 160 6.23 4.64 2.76
CA LEU A 160 5.59 3.50 2.09
C LEU A 160 6.01 3.40 0.61
N VAL A 161 6.29 4.56 0.00
CA VAL A 161 6.64 4.71 -1.42
C VAL A 161 7.64 5.86 -1.56
N THR A 162 8.67 5.68 -2.38
CA THR A 162 9.64 6.73 -2.75
C THR A 162 9.61 7.03 -4.25
N GLN A 163 9.78 8.30 -4.63
CA GLN A 163 10.08 8.76 -5.99
C GLN A 163 9.05 8.29 -7.06
N LEU A 164 7.76 8.29 -6.69
CA LEU A 164 6.68 7.84 -7.57
C LEU A 164 6.40 8.89 -8.66
N ALA A 165 6.99 8.68 -9.84
CA ALA A 165 6.80 9.54 -11.00
C ALA A 165 5.48 9.26 -11.75
N TYR A 166 4.99 10.29 -12.47
CA TYR A 166 3.80 10.18 -13.33
C TYR A 166 3.86 9.00 -14.31
N GLY A 167 2.77 8.24 -14.38
CA GLY A 167 2.60 7.11 -15.29
C GLY A 167 3.41 5.86 -14.93
N GLN A 168 4.16 5.85 -13.83
CA GLN A 168 4.90 4.68 -13.37
C GLN A 168 4.10 3.88 -12.33
N PRO A 169 4.11 2.53 -12.38
CA PRO A 169 3.57 1.69 -11.32
C PRO A 169 4.51 1.69 -10.11
N TYR A 170 3.97 1.76 -8.90
CA TYR A 170 4.68 1.21 -7.74
C TYR A 170 4.52 -0.31 -7.67
N GLY A 171 5.44 -1.00 -6.99
CA GLY A 171 5.33 -2.45 -6.77
C GLY A 171 4.20 -2.82 -5.81
N SER A 172 3.82 -4.10 -5.81
CA SER A 172 2.99 -4.71 -4.77
C SER A 172 3.82 -4.89 -3.48
N VAL A 173 3.26 -4.58 -2.31
CA VAL A 173 3.83 -4.99 -1.01
C VAL A 173 2.76 -5.50 -0.05
N ASP A 174 3.03 -6.63 0.63
CA ASP A 174 2.10 -7.30 1.54
C ASP A 174 2.40 -6.95 3.00
N ILE A 175 1.66 -5.97 3.52
CA ILE A 175 1.82 -5.37 4.85
C ILE A 175 0.65 -5.75 5.76
N PRO A 176 0.79 -5.70 7.11
CA PRO A 176 -0.33 -5.95 8.02
C PRO A 176 -1.51 -5.00 7.77
N ALA A 177 -2.73 -5.42 8.07
CA ALA A 177 -3.88 -4.53 8.05
C ALA A 177 -3.72 -3.40 9.09
N PHE A 178 -3.87 -2.15 8.64
CA PHE A 178 -3.85 -0.96 9.51
C PHE A 178 -4.75 0.14 8.93
N ALA A 179 -5.09 1.13 9.77
CA ALA A 179 -5.70 2.38 9.34
C ALA A 179 -4.86 3.55 9.86
N SER A 180 -4.53 4.50 8.98
CA SER A 180 -3.75 5.70 9.31
C SER A 180 -3.90 6.78 8.24
N GLU A 181 -3.47 8.00 8.53
CA GLU A 181 -3.31 9.06 7.54
C GLU A 181 -2.03 8.82 6.73
N VAL A 182 -2.17 8.77 5.40
CA VAL A 182 -1.06 8.78 4.44
C VAL A 182 -0.93 10.18 3.85
N ALA A 183 0.28 10.74 3.93
CA ALA A 183 0.66 12.00 3.32
C ALA A 183 1.35 11.77 1.97
N VAL A 184 1.01 12.57 0.97
CA VAL A 184 1.74 12.70 -0.30
C VAL A 184 2.62 13.93 -0.19
N VAL A 185 3.94 13.78 -0.38
CA VAL A 185 4.93 14.86 -0.18
C VAL A 185 5.85 14.98 -1.41
N PRO A 186 6.51 16.13 -1.63
CA PRO A 186 7.69 16.18 -2.51
C PRO A 186 8.79 15.26 -1.98
N PRO A 187 9.71 14.74 -2.81
CA PRO A 187 10.59 13.67 -2.36
C PRO A 187 11.57 14.10 -1.25
N ASP A 188 11.92 13.13 -0.41
CA ASP A 188 12.80 13.31 0.76
C ASP A 188 12.27 14.33 1.79
N GLN A 189 10.97 14.70 1.73
CA GLN A 189 10.31 15.60 2.68
C GLN A 189 9.51 14.86 3.76
N ASN A 190 9.12 15.59 4.81
CA ASN A 190 8.30 15.07 5.90
C ASN A 190 6.79 15.40 5.74
N ALA A 191 5.97 14.81 6.60
CA ALA A 191 4.51 14.98 6.57
C ALA A 191 3.99 16.41 6.90
N ASP A 192 4.85 17.36 7.26
CA ASP A 192 4.48 18.78 7.39
C ASP A 192 4.55 19.51 6.04
N GLN A 193 5.23 18.94 5.04
CA GLN A 193 5.29 19.44 3.66
C GLN A 193 4.33 18.68 2.72
N ALA A 194 3.26 18.13 3.27
CA ALA A 194 2.28 17.34 2.52
C ALA A 194 1.51 18.20 1.50
N ILE A 195 1.50 17.74 0.24
CA ILE A 195 0.69 18.25 -0.86
C ILE A 195 -0.78 17.93 -0.59
N THR A 196 -1.06 16.71 -0.10
CA THR A 196 -2.37 16.24 0.35
C THR A 196 -2.18 15.15 1.39
N LYS A 197 -3.19 14.93 2.23
CA LYS A 197 -3.26 13.83 3.18
C LYS A 197 -4.62 13.14 3.13
N THR A 198 -4.64 11.83 3.35
CA THR A 198 -5.86 11.00 3.29
C THR A 198 -5.77 9.85 4.28
N ASN A 199 -6.84 9.62 5.05
CA ASN A 199 -6.99 8.40 5.84
C ASN A 199 -7.18 7.19 4.92
N VAL A 200 -6.31 6.19 5.05
CA VAL A 200 -6.45 4.88 4.40
C VAL A 200 -6.82 3.83 5.45
N SER A 201 -7.65 2.87 5.06
CA SER A 201 -7.92 1.65 5.83
C SER A 201 -7.55 0.48 4.93
N LEU A 202 -6.47 -0.22 5.28
CA LEU A 202 -5.98 -1.36 4.52
C LEU A 202 -6.60 -2.64 5.10
N VAL A 203 -7.76 -3.01 4.58
CA VAL A 203 -8.53 -4.18 5.05
C VAL A 203 -7.80 -5.48 4.69
N ALA A 204 -7.69 -6.43 5.62
CA ALA A 204 -7.02 -7.70 5.36
C ALA A 204 -7.70 -8.48 4.22
N GLY A 205 -6.90 -9.16 3.40
CA GLY A 205 -7.40 -9.89 2.24
C GLY A 205 -7.85 -8.99 1.08
N THR A 206 -7.37 -7.74 1.00
CA THR A 206 -7.67 -6.81 -0.12
C THR A 206 -6.41 -6.27 -0.82
N HIS A 207 -6.55 -5.91 -2.09
CA HIS A 207 -5.57 -5.15 -2.86
C HIS A 207 -5.95 -3.66 -2.86
N ASN A 208 -5.09 -2.85 -2.25
CA ASN A 208 -5.28 -1.42 -2.04
C ASN A 208 -4.36 -0.63 -2.97
N THR A 209 -4.93 0.31 -3.72
CA THR A 209 -4.19 1.19 -4.64
C THR A 209 -4.46 2.63 -4.27
N VAL A 210 -3.43 3.39 -3.88
CA VAL A 210 -3.53 4.85 -3.72
C VAL A 210 -3.25 5.53 -5.05
N VAL A 211 -4.27 6.09 -5.68
CA VAL A 211 -4.16 6.86 -6.94
C VAL A 211 -4.09 8.35 -6.63
N ILE A 212 -2.96 8.98 -6.91
CA ILE A 212 -2.76 10.43 -6.81
C ILE A 212 -3.27 11.08 -8.09
N LEU A 213 -4.20 12.01 -7.97
CA LEU A 213 -4.92 12.64 -9.10
C LEU A 213 -5.24 14.10 -8.80
N GLY A 214 -5.56 14.88 -9.84
CA GLY A 214 -5.71 16.34 -9.74
C GLY A 214 -5.03 17.05 -10.91
N SER A 215 -4.63 18.30 -10.71
CA SER A 215 -3.82 19.05 -11.67
C SER A 215 -2.60 19.70 -11.02
N SER A 216 -1.47 19.65 -11.73
CA SER A 216 -0.27 20.45 -11.48
C SER A 216 -0.52 21.96 -11.55
N SER A 217 -1.60 22.40 -12.21
CA SER A 217 -2.09 23.79 -12.19
C SER A 217 -2.83 24.17 -10.89
N GLY A 218 -3.08 23.22 -10.00
CA GLY A 218 -3.82 23.40 -8.75
C GLY A 218 -5.35 23.41 -8.88
N GLN A 219 -5.91 23.20 -10.09
CA GLN A 219 -7.36 23.14 -10.32
C GLN A 219 -7.76 21.92 -11.18
N PRO A 220 -8.49 20.92 -10.62
CA PRO A 220 -8.68 20.68 -9.18
C PRO A 220 -7.32 20.48 -8.46
N PRO A 221 -7.26 20.70 -7.14
CA PRO A 221 -6.06 20.42 -6.36
C PRO A 221 -5.66 18.95 -6.44
N ILE A 222 -4.40 18.65 -6.13
CA ILE A 222 -3.92 17.26 -6.02
C ILE A 222 -4.57 16.62 -4.78
N SER A 223 -5.12 15.42 -4.97
CA SER A 223 -5.80 14.61 -3.96
C SER A 223 -5.50 13.12 -4.22
N THR A 224 -5.99 12.24 -3.35
CA THR A 224 -5.87 10.79 -3.54
C THR A 224 -7.22 10.08 -3.56
N LEU A 225 -7.30 9.02 -4.36
CA LEU A 225 -8.38 8.05 -4.39
C LEU A 225 -7.82 6.69 -3.93
N LEU A 226 -8.42 6.09 -2.90
CA LEU A 226 -8.13 4.72 -2.48
C LEU A 226 -9.05 3.75 -3.25
N LEU A 227 -8.45 2.83 -4.00
CA LEU A 227 -9.17 1.70 -4.59
C LEU A 227 -8.95 0.46 -3.71
N SER A 228 -10.04 -0.20 -3.31
CA SER A 228 -10.00 -1.56 -2.75
C SER A 228 -10.31 -2.59 -3.85
N ALA A 229 -9.97 -3.84 -3.60
CA ALA A 229 -10.57 -5.01 -4.23
C ALA A 229 -10.30 -6.27 -3.38
N PRO A 230 -11.27 -7.18 -3.20
CA PRO A 230 -11.04 -8.42 -2.46
C PRO A 230 -10.10 -9.36 -3.23
N ILE A 231 -9.14 -9.93 -2.50
CA ILE A 231 -8.25 -11.00 -2.95
C ILE A 231 -8.88 -12.35 -2.58
N ALA A 232 -8.81 -13.33 -3.47
CA ALA A 232 -9.31 -14.67 -3.20
C ALA A 232 -8.41 -15.41 -2.20
N SER A 233 -9.00 -16.29 -1.38
CA SER A 233 -8.23 -17.19 -0.51
C SER A 233 -7.59 -18.34 -1.29
N GLU A 234 -6.47 -18.88 -0.80
CA GLU A 234 -5.98 -20.20 -1.21
C GLU A 234 -6.88 -21.32 -0.67
N ASP A 235 -7.52 -21.10 0.49
CA ASP A 235 -8.40 -22.07 1.12
C ASP A 235 -9.79 -22.07 0.48
N SER A 236 -10.08 -23.12 -0.30
CA SER A 236 -11.40 -23.40 -0.85
C SER A 236 -12.51 -23.63 0.18
N ALA A 237 -12.18 -23.82 1.46
CA ALA A 237 -13.16 -23.90 2.55
C ALA A 237 -13.49 -22.53 3.15
N SER A 238 -12.76 -21.45 2.82
CA SER A 238 -12.93 -20.11 3.42
C SER A 238 -14.36 -19.55 3.37
N GLY A 239 -14.66 -18.68 4.33
CA GLY A 239 -15.86 -17.83 4.34
C GLY A 239 -15.56 -16.44 3.76
N MET A 240 -16.63 -15.69 3.53
CA MET A 240 -16.60 -14.28 3.13
C MET A 240 -17.32 -13.46 4.19
N LEU A 241 -16.65 -12.45 4.74
CA LEU A 241 -17.19 -11.51 5.70
C LEU A 241 -17.24 -10.12 5.06
N ARG A 242 -18.42 -9.50 5.05
CA ARG A 242 -18.59 -8.05 4.91
C ARG A 242 -18.85 -7.45 6.28
N VAL A 243 -18.27 -6.29 6.60
CA VAL A 243 -18.60 -5.55 7.81
C VAL A 243 -19.22 -4.19 7.46
N VAL A 244 -20.22 -3.78 8.23
CA VAL A 244 -20.96 -2.51 8.08
C VAL A 244 -21.04 -1.81 9.43
N HIS A 245 -20.71 -0.53 9.49
CA HIS A 245 -20.79 0.26 10.73
C HIS A 245 -22.04 1.15 10.74
N ALA A 246 -23.08 0.71 11.45
CA ALA A 246 -24.36 1.40 11.54
C ALA A 246 -24.66 2.02 12.91
N ASN A 247 -23.78 1.84 13.91
CA ASN A 247 -23.95 2.43 15.23
C ASN A 247 -23.53 3.91 15.22
N ALA A 248 -24.50 4.81 15.24
CA ALA A 248 -24.26 6.25 15.10
C ALA A 248 -23.78 6.97 16.38
N ASP A 249 -23.56 6.24 17.47
CA ASP A 249 -23.06 6.73 18.76
C ASP A 249 -21.70 6.12 19.15
N ALA A 250 -21.16 5.19 18.35
CA ALA A 250 -19.81 4.65 18.50
C ALA A 250 -18.78 5.43 17.65
N PRO A 251 -17.50 5.48 18.06
CA PRO A 251 -16.42 5.96 17.21
C PRO A 251 -16.18 5.00 16.02
N ALA A 252 -15.24 5.34 15.13
CA ALA A 252 -14.70 4.36 14.19
C ALA A 252 -14.13 3.14 14.94
N VAL A 253 -14.16 1.96 14.30
CA VAL A 253 -13.88 0.67 14.96
C VAL A 253 -12.84 -0.18 14.24
N ASP A 254 -12.08 -0.93 15.03
CA ASP A 254 -11.27 -2.05 14.57
C ASP A 254 -12.06 -3.36 14.74
N VAL A 255 -11.98 -4.24 13.76
CA VAL A 255 -12.70 -5.52 13.73
C VAL A 255 -11.72 -6.66 13.56
N TYR A 256 -11.74 -7.56 14.54
CA TYR A 256 -10.86 -8.71 14.65
C TYR A 256 -11.64 -10.00 14.36
N VAL A 257 -10.96 -10.94 13.70
CA VAL A 257 -11.41 -12.33 13.49
C VAL A 257 -10.47 -13.21 14.31
N GLY A 258 -10.98 -13.77 15.40
CA GLY A 258 -10.14 -14.26 16.50
C GLY A 258 -9.25 -13.11 17.03
N ASP A 259 -7.95 -13.36 17.11
CA ASP A 259 -6.95 -12.34 17.49
C ASP A 259 -6.42 -11.50 16.30
N THR A 260 -6.85 -11.80 15.06
CA THR A 260 -6.32 -11.16 13.84
C THR A 260 -7.12 -9.90 13.47
N LEU A 261 -6.46 -8.75 13.36
CA LEU A 261 -7.07 -7.52 12.83
C LEU A 261 -7.40 -7.71 11.34
N VAL A 262 -8.68 -7.53 10.98
CA VAL A 262 -9.16 -7.70 9.60
C VAL A 262 -9.71 -6.41 9.02
N VAL A 263 -10.54 -5.67 9.76
CA VAL A 263 -11.03 -4.35 9.30
C VAL A 263 -10.55 -3.25 10.26
N PRO A 264 -9.54 -2.46 9.90
CA PRO A 264 -9.04 -1.39 10.75
C PRO A 264 -9.79 -0.07 10.51
N GLY A 265 -10.07 0.69 11.56
CA GLY A 265 -10.57 2.06 11.48
C GLY A 265 -11.88 2.28 10.69
N LEU A 266 -12.77 1.28 10.62
CA LEU A 266 -14.03 1.38 9.89
C LEU A 266 -14.89 2.52 10.49
N ALA A 267 -15.20 3.55 9.69
CA ALA A 267 -15.96 4.70 10.14
C ALA A 267 -17.48 4.44 10.12
N PHE A 268 -18.25 5.18 10.93
CA PHE A 268 -19.71 5.17 10.89
C PHE A 268 -20.22 5.48 9.47
N GLY A 269 -21.18 4.69 8.99
CA GLY A 269 -21.73 4.76 7.63
C GLY A 269 -20.86 4.09 6.55
N ALA A 270 -19.68 3.55 6.90
CA ALA A 270 -18.85 2.78 5.97
C ALA A 270 -19.14 1.28 6.02
N PHE A 271 -18.76 0.59 4.94
CA PHE A 271 -18.80 -0.86 4.82
C PHE A 271 -17.57 -1.38 4.05
N THR A 272 -17.31 -2.69 4.12
CA THR A 272 -16.23 -3.35 3.39
C THR A 272 -16.70 -4.08 2.14
N ASP A 273 -15.74 -4.36 1.25
CA ASP A 273 -15.82 -5.53 0.37
C ASP A 273 -16.04 -6.83 1.18
N HIS A 274 -16.50 -7.88 0.52
CA HIS A 274 -16.48 -9.24 1.08
C HIS A 274 -15.04 -9.75 1.16
N VAL A 275 -14.47 -9.80 2.37
CA VAL A 275 -13.09 -10.27 2.61
C VAL A 275 -13.05 -11.73 3.05
N ALA A 276 -11.98 -12.44 2.69
CA ALA A 276 -11.83 -13.84 3.02
C ALA A 276 -11.49 -14.06 4.50
N VAL A 277 -12.19 -15.01 5.14
CA VAL A 277 -12.01 -15.43 6.53
C VAL A 277 -11.95 -16.98 6.61
N PRO A 278 -11.42 -17.58 7.69
CA PRO A 278 -11.31 -19.03 7.78
C PRO A 278 -12.68 -19.74 7.71
N GLY A 279 -12.69 -20.95 7.15
CA GLY A 279 -13.91 -21.69 6.78
C GLY A 279 -14.76 -22.28 7.92
N GLN A 280 -14.70 -21.73 9.12
CA GLN A 280 -15.12 -22.35 10.38
C GLN A 280 -15.99 -21.41 11.25
N LYS A 281 -16.15 -21.72 12.55
CA LYS A 281 -16.71 -20.77 13.50
C LYS A 281 -15.63 -19.80 13.96
N GLU A 282 -15.92 -18.52 13.86
CA GLU A 282 -14.99 -17.44 14.18
C GLU A 282 -15.60 -16.47 15.19
N THR A 283 -14.79 -16.04 16.15
CA THR A 283 -15.14 -15.01 17.11
C THR A 283 -14.85 -13.64 16.49
N ILE A 284 -15.89 -12.90 16.12
CA ILE A 284 -15.77 -11.51 15.65
C ILE A 284 -15.74 -10.58 16.85
N THR A 285 -14.68 -9.77 16.99
CA THR A 285 -14.53 -8.80 18.08
C THR A 285 -14.34 -7.39 17.55
N VAL A 286 -15.19 -6.47 17.97
CA VAL A 286 -15.18 -5.05 17.60
C VAL A 286 -14.61 -4.22 18.74
N ARG A 287 -13.68 -3.31 18.43
CA ARG A 287 -13.01 -2.40 19.36
C ARG A 287 -13.09 -0.96 18.85
N ALA A 288 -12.92 0.05 19.70
CA ALA A 288 -12.73 1.42 19.22
C ALA A 288 -11.39 1.51 18.46
N ALA A 289 -11.35 2.21 17.32
CA ALA A 289 -10.18 2.22 16.45
C ALA A 289 -8.91 2.72 17.15
N GLY A 290 -7.78 2.04 16.90
CA GLY A 290 -6.51 2.30 17.56
C GLY A 290 -6.40 1.78 19.00
N SER A 291 -7.41 1.05 19.50
CA SER A 291 -7.30 0.38 20.80
C SER A 291 -6.31 -0.79 20.74
N PRO A 292 -5.54 -1.06 21.80
CA PRO A 292 -4.74 -2.28 21.85
C PRO A 292 -5.63 -3.52 21.76
N ALA A 293 -5.12 -4.60 21.15
CA ALA A 293 -5.85 -5.87 21.00
C ALA A 293 -6.26 -6.51 22.35
N THR A 294 -5.66 -6.06 23.46
CA THR A 294 -5.97 -6.45 24.85
C THR A 294 -6.95 -5.51 25.57
N GLY A 295 -7.46 -4.47 24.92
CA GLY A 295 -8.45 -3.56 25.49
C GLY A 295 -9.84 -4.18 25.66
N ASP A 296 -10.80 -3.39 26.12
CA ASP A 296 -12.21 -3.81 26.18
C ASP A 296 -12.81 -3.95 24.77
N ALA A 297 -13.77 -4.86 24.63
CA ALA A 297 -14.54 -5.03 23.39
C ALA A 297 -15.81 -4.18 23.44
N LEU A 298 -16.14 -3.50 22.33
CA LEU A 298 -17.44 -2.83 22.16
C LEU A 298 -18.55 -3.85 21.89
N LEU A 299 -18.19 -4.95 21.21
CA LEU A 299 -19.07 -6.04 20.80
C LEU A 299 -18.21 -7.28 20.50
N THR A 300 -18.69 -8.45 20.91
CA THR A 300 -18.13 -9.75 20.51
C THR A 300 -19.28 -10.65 20.05
N SER A 301 -19.09 -11.44 18.99
CA SER A 301 -20.13 -12.32 18.44
C SER A 301 -19.51 -13.50 17.68
N GLU A 302 -20.13 -14.68 17.80
CA GLU A 302 -19.74 -15.89 17.07
C GLU A 302 -20.42 -15.92 15.70
N VAL A 303 -19.66 -16.19 14.63
CA VAL A 303 -20.16 -16.29 13.25
C VAL A 303 -19.74 -17.63 12.63
N ASP A 304 -20.68 -18.35 12.00
CA ASP A 304 -20.45 -19.71 11.50
C ASP A 304 -20.25 -19.74 9.97
N PHE A 305 -18.99 -19.61 9.55
CA PHE A 305 -18.60 -19.76 8.14
C PHE A 305 -18.46 -21.22 7.71
N SER A 306 -18.65 -22.21 8.59
CA SER A 306 -18.65 -23.62 8.19
C SER A 306 -19.90 -23.99 7.40
N THR A 307 -21.04 -23.36 7.74
CA THR A 307 -22.34 -23.59 7.11
C THR A 307 -22.78 -22.48 6.16
N ILE A 308 -22.51 -21.20 6.48
CA ILE A 308 -22.95 -20.05 5.67
C ILE A 308 -21.71 -19.30 5.15
N LYS A 309 -21.41 -19.47 3.85
CA LYS A 309 -20.12 -19.07 3.27
C LYS A 309 -19.96 -17.59 2.94
N ALA A 310 -21.03 -16.79 2.98
CA ALA A 310 -20.95 -15.33 2.86
C ALA A 310 -21.94 -14.67 3.83
N GLN A 311 -21.47 -13.72 4.64
CA GLN A 311 -22.25 -13.07 5.70
C GLN A 311 -21.86 -11.60 5.87
N THR A 312 -22.87 -10.76 6.12
CA THR A 312 -22.77 -9.31 6.28
C THR A 312 -23.00 -8.93 7.75
N PHE A 313 -21.94 -8.58 8.46
CA PHE A 313 -21.94 -8.26 9.89
C PHE A 313 -22.17 -6.76 10.11
N ILE A 314 -23.33 -6.41 10.67
CA ILE A 314 -23.79 -5.03 10.84
C ILE A 314 -23.69 -4.64 12.31
N ILE A 315 -22.72 -3.78 12.61
CA ILE A 315 -22.45 -3.23 13.94
C ILE A 315 -23.57 -2.22 14.25
N SER A 316 -24.45 -2.55 15.19
CA SER A 316 -25.73 -1.87 15.40
C SER A 316 -26.07 -1.75 16.90
N GLY A 317 -27.15 -1.01 17.20
CA GLY A 317 -27.69 -0.88 18.56
C GLY A 317 -28.07 0.54 18.94
N ILE A 318 -28.93 0.65 19.95
CA ILE A 318 -29.34 1.89 20.61
C ILE A 318 -29.34 1.68 22.13
N GLY A 319 -28.87 2.66 22.89
CA GLY A 319 -28.78 2.56 24.36
C GLY A 319 -27.74 1.53 24.84
N THR A 320 -27.95 0.97 26.04
CA THR A 320 -26.94 0.16 26.77
C THR A 320 -26.81 -1.29 26.29
N ALA A 321 -27.10 -1.57 25.02
CA ALA A 321 -27.01 -2.89 24.41
C ALA A 321 -26.53 -2.77 22.95
N SER A 322 -25.21 -2.67 22.76
CA SER A 322 -24.58 -2.81 21.44
C SER A 322 -24.70 -4.25 20.95
N GLY A 323 -24.91 -4.45 19.64
CA GLY A 323 -25.20 -5.76 19.06
C GLY A 323 -24.72 -5.92 17.62
N ALA A 324 -24.69 -7.17 17.17
CA ALA A 324 -24.52 -7.53 15.77
C ALA A 324 -25.89 -7.88 15.16
N VAL A 325 -26.17 -7.37 13.96
CA VAL A 325 -27.15 -7.98 13.06
C VAL A 325 -26.35 -8.67 11.96
N ILE A 326 -26.59 -9.96 11.73
CA ILE A 326 -25.82 -10.77 10.77
C ILE A 326 -26.73 -11.14 9.60
N GLY A 327 -26.46 -10.53 8.45
CA GLY A 327 -26.99 -10.96 7.15
C GLY A 327 -26.31 -12.21 6.65
N SER A 328 -27.05 -13.02 5.90
CA SER A 328 -26.51 -14.17 5.16
C SER A 328 -26.66 -13.89 3.67
N ASP A 329 -25.59 -14.06 2.89
CA ASP A 329 -25.52 -13.40 1.58
C ASP A 329 -25.52 -14.43 0.44
N ASN A 330 -26.49 -14.31 -0.48
CA ASN A 330 -26.60 -15.24 -1.61
C ASN A 330 -25.61 -14.87 -2.74
N THR A 331 -24.43 -15.47 -2.67
CA THR A 331 -23.33 -15.36 -3.65
C THR A 331 -23.41 -16.35 -4.81
N SER A 332 -24.55 -17.05 -5.01
CA SER A 332 -24.71 -17.97 -6.15
C SER A 332 -24.63 -17.23 -7.50
N PRO A 333 -24.18 -17.88 -8.59
CA PRO A 333 -23.97 -17.22 -9.88
C PRO A 333 -25.19 -16.44 -10.38
N LEU A 334 -24.95 -15.29 -10.99
CA LEU A 334 -25.94 -14.31 -11.40
C LEU A 334 -25.69 -13.90 -12.86
N ALA A 335 -26.75 -13.58 -13.62
CA ALA A 335 -26.60 -13.15 -15.01
C ALA A 335 -26.09 -11.69 -15.10
N PRO A 336 -25.23 -11.34 -16.06
CA PRO A 336 -24.68 -9.97 -16.19
C PRO A 336 -25.73 -8.91 -16.58
N THR A 337 -26.99 -9.31 -16.80
CA THR A 337 -28.13 -8.41 -17.06
C THR A 337 -29.11 -8.32 -15.90
N THR A 338 -28.80 -8.95 -14.76
CA THR A 338 -29.71 -9.11 -13.61
C THR A 338 -28.98 -8.73 -12.32
N ALA A 339 -29.53 -7.81 -11.54
CA ALA A 339 -29.07 -7.48 -10.19
C ALA A 339 -29.83 -8.33 -9.16
N ARG A 340 -29.18 -8.68 -8.04
CA ARG A 340 -29.84 -9.35 -6.89
C ARG A 340 -29.87 -8.39 -5.71
N ILE A 341 -31.05 -8.13 -5.16
CA ILE A 341 -31.26 -7.10 -4.13
C ILE A 341 -31.65 -7.76 -2.81
N HIS A 342 -30.80 -7.66 -1.80
CA HIS A 342 -31.00 -8.23 -0.47
C HIS A 342 -31.25 -7.10 0.53
N LEU A 343 -32.50 -6.92 0.96
CA LEU A 343 -32.88 -5.86 1.90
C LEU A 343 -32.69 -6.34 3.33
N ILE A 344 -31.79 -5.71 4.08
CA ILE A 344 -31.45 -6.09 5.45
C ILE A 344 -31.97 -4.99 6.41
N ASN A 345 -33.00 -5.31 7.18
CA ASN A 345 -33.46 -4.44 8.28
C ASN A 345 -32.60 -4.69 9.53
N ALA A 346 -31.72 -3.74 9.84
CA ALA A 346 -30.86 -3.74 11.03
C ALA A 346 -31.17 -2.57 11.97
N THR A 347 -32.39 -2.01 11.91
CA THR A 347 -32.90 -1.04 12.91
C THR A 347 -33.29 -1.70 14.24
N GLY A 348 -33.56 -3.01 14.24
CA GLY A 348 -33.96 -3.80 15.41
C GLY A 348 -35.47 -3.97 15.58
N SER A 349 -36.29 -3.31 14.77
CA SER A 349 -37.76 -3.38 14.81
C SER A 349 -38.37 -3.16 13.42
N GLY A 350 -39.70 -3.31 13.31
CA GLY A 350 -40.46 -2.95 12.12
C GLY A 350 -40.20 -3.79 10.86
N VAL A 351 -40.66 -3.28 9.73
CA VAL A 351 -40.50 -3.82 8.39
C VAL A 351 -39.83 -2.77 7.52
N ALA A 352 -38.64 -3.07 7.01
CA ALA A 352 -38.06 -2.26 5.95
C ALA A 352 -38.76 -2.56 4.62
N THR A 353 -39.02 -1.53 3.81
CA THR A 353 -39.56 -1.65 2.46
C THR A 353 -38.76 -0.79 1.49
N LEU A 354 -38.34 -1.41 0.38
CA LEU A 354 -37.60 -0.81 -0.73
C LEU A 354 -38.42 -0.94 -2.02
N GLN A 355 -38.70 0.19 -2.66
CA GLN A 355 -39.34 0.26 -3.98
C GLN A 355 -38.28 0.54 -5.06
N ILE A 356 -38.25 -0.29 -6.10
CA ILE A 356 -37.42 -0.13 -7.31
C ILE A 356 -38.33 -0.20 -8.54
N GLY A 357 -38.64 0.95 -9.15
CA GLY A 357 -39.64 1.03 -10.22
C GLY A 357 -41.00 0.47 -9.74
N SER A 358 -41.47 -0.61 -10.38
CA SER A 358 -42.69 -1.33 -9.98
C SER A 358 -42.47 -2.44 -8.94
N THR A 359 -41.22 -2.84 -8.66
CA THR A 359 -40.90 -3.91 -7.70
C THR A 359 -40.87 -3.38 -6.26
N THR A 360 -41.68 -3.97 -5.39
CA THR A 360 -41.62 -3.78 -3.94
C THR A 360 -40.88 -4.95 -3.29
N ILE A 361 -39.89 -4.66 -2.45
CA ILE A 361 -39.15 -5.61 -1.61
C ILE A 361 -39.42 -5.22 -0.16
N SER A 362 -39.71 -6.18 0.72
CA SER A 362 -39.86 -5.92 2.15
C SER A 362 -39.11 -6.96 2.99
N SER A 363 -38.57 -6.53 4.13
CA SER A 363 -37.74 -7.35 5.01
C SER A 363 -37.93 -6.98 6.49
N ASN A 364 -38.14 -8.00 7.31
CA ASN A 364 -38.19 -7.94 8.77
C ASN A 364 -37.38 -9.06 9.43
N ASP A 365 -36.63 -9.83 8.63
CA ASP A 365 -35.72 -10.89 9.06
C ASP A 365 -34.38 -10.64 8.35
N PRO A 366 -33.34 -10.17 9.06
CA PRO A 366 -32.05 -9.89 8.46
C PRO A 366 -31.30 -11.16 8.03
N THR A 367 -31.70 -12.35 8.47
CA THR A 367 -31.02 -13.62 8.14
C THR A 367 -31.47 -14.22 6.80
N ALA A 368 -32.49 -13.62 6.16
CA ALA A 368 -33.16 -14.16 4.98
C ALA A 368 -32.38 -13.91 3.67
N ALA A 369 -31.35 -14.72 3.42
CA ALA A 369 -30.45 -14.65 2.26
C ALA A 369 -31.10 -14.65 0.84
N ALA A 370 -32.42 -14.85 0.74
CA ALA A 370 -33.15 -14.89 -0.52
C ALA A 370 -33.42 -13.47 -1.07
N GLY A 371 -32.37 -12.79 -1.52
CA GLY A 371 -32.48 -11.52 -2.25
C GLY A 371 -33.32 -11.64 -3.54
N VAL A 372 -34.03 -10.57 -3.88
CA VAL A 372 -34.93 -10.48 -5.05
C VAL A 372 -34.14 -10.13 -6.30
N GLU A 373 -34.28 -10.91 -7.37
CA GLU A 373 -33.62 -10.64 -8.65
C GLU A 373 -34.45 -9.69 -9.53
N VAL A 374 -33.80 -8.65 -10.05
CA VAL A 374 -34.38 -7.62 -10.91
C VAL A 374 -33.49 -7.40 -12.15
N PRO A 375 -34.02 -6.93 -13.29
CA PRO A 375 -33.19 -6.49 -14.42
C PRO A 375 -32.21 -5.39 -13.98
N ALA A 376 -31.04 -5.32 -14.62
CA ALA A 376 -30.14 -4.19 -14.46
C ALA A 376 -30.87 -2.88 -14.82
N ILE A 377 -30.87 -1.89 -13.93
CA ILE A 377 -31.75 -0.72 -14.04
C ILE A 377 -31.18 0.54 -13.35
N ASN A 378 -31.28 1.68 -14.03
CA ASN A 378 -31.23 3.00 -13.40
C ASN A 378 -32.64 3.37 -12.93
N SER A 379 -32.84 3.56 -11.63
CA SER A 379 -34.17 3.81 -11.03
C SER A 379 -34.10 4.85 -9.92
N PHE A 380 -35.24 5.48 -9.61
CA PHE A 380 -35.39 6.31 -8.41
C PHE A 380 -36.06 5.47 -7.32
N VAL A 381 -35.31 5.13 -6.28
CA VAL A 381 -35.77 4.21 -5.22
C VAL A 381 -36.40 4.97 -4.07
N ASN A 382 -37.28 4.29 -3.35
CA ASN A 382 -37.82 4.75 -2.06
C ASN A 382 -37.54 3.66 -1.02
N VAL A 383 -36.89 4.03 0.08
CA VAL A 383 -36.60 3.16 1.23
C VAL A 383 -37.38 3.70 2.42
N SER A 384 -38.03 2.81 3.17
CA SER A 384 -38.78 3.16 4.38
C SER A 384 -38.69 2.06 5.44
N VAL A 385 -38.89 2.44 6.69
CA VAL A 385 -39.16 1.54 7.83
C VAL A 385 -40.33 2.15 8.60
N ASP A 386 -41.25 1.32 9.09
CA ASP A 386 -42.42 1.77 9.85
C ASP A 386 -42.10 2.12 11.32
N ASP A 387 -41.30 1.30 12.00
CA ASP A 387 -40.80 1.54 13.36
C ASP A 387 -39.34 1.08 13.54
N PRO A 388 -38.35 1.97 13.74
CA PRO A 388 -38.48 3.42 13.78
C PRO A 388 -38.86 4.00 12.41
N ALA A 389 -39.71 5.03 12.42
CA ALA A 389 -40.19 5.68 11.20
C ALA A 389 -39.06 6.39 10.43
N ILE A 390 -38.45 5.68 9.47
CA ILE A 390 -37.38 6.13 8.57
C ILE A 390 -37.95 6.21 7.15
N ALA A 391 -37.57 7.24 6.38
CA ALA A 391 -37.86 7.33 4.96
C ALA A 391 -36.76 8.08 4.21
N ALA A 392 -36.33 7.56 3.07
CA ALA A 392 -35.42 8.23 2.14
C ALA A 392 -35.73 7.83 0.69
N SER A 393 -35.30 8.66 -0.25
CA SER A 393 -35.47 8.40 -1.68
C SER A 393 -34.35 9.03 -2.51
N GLY A 394 -33.98 8.42 -3.62
CA GLY A 394 -32.92 8.93 -4.50
C GLY A 394 -32.68 8.09 -5.75
N PRO A 395 -31.92 8.59 -6.73
CA PRO A 395 -31.48 7.78 -7.85
C PRO A 395 -30.51 6.68 -7.39
N GLN A 396 -30.62 5.49 -7.97
CA GLN A 396 -29.69 4.37 -7.80
C GLN A 396 -29.49 3.65 -9.14
N THR A 397 -28.32 3.07 -9.31
CA THR A 397 -27.91 2.27 -10.47
C THR A 397 -27.66 0.84 -10.00
N PHE A 398 -28.44 -0.11 -10.52
CA PHE A 398 -28.24 -1.53 -10.24
C PHE A 398 -27.63 -2.20 -11.48
N SER A 399 -26.31 -2.36 -11.49
CA SER A 399 -25.59 -3.19 -12.47
C SER A 399 -26.03 -4.66 -12.42
N GLY A 400 -26.07 -5.32 -13.57
CA GLY A 400 -26.25 -6.77 -13.63
C GLY A 400 -25.02 -7.53 -13.16
N GLY A 401 -25.19 -8.79 -12.75
CA GLY A 401 -24.12 -9.61 -12.19
C GLY A 401 -23.68 -9.20 -10.77
N VAL A 402 -24.36 -8.25 -10.14
CA VAL A 402 -24.05 -7.70 -8.81
C VAL A 402 -25.15 -8.05 -7.80
N LEU A 403 -24.72 -8.51 -6.62
CA LEU A 403 -25.54 -8.53 -5.40
C LEU A 403 -25.45 -7.16 -4.71
N TYR A 404 -26.58 -6.57 -4.33
CA TYR A 404 -26.66 -5.36 -3.53
C TYR A 404 -27.29 -5.71 -2.18
N ASP A 405 -26.48 -5.67 -1.12
CA ASP A 405 -26.97 -5.72 0.25
C ASP A 405 -27.40 -4.31 0.63
N VAL A 406 -28.72 -4.09 0.72
CA VAL A 406 -29.34 -2.82 1.06
C VAL A 406 -29.60 -2.80 2.56
N VAL A 407 -28.65 -2.26 3.32
CA VAL A 407 -28.72 -2.19 4.78
C VAL A 407 -29.49 -0.94 5.21
N VAL A 408 -30.52 -1.13 6.03
CA VAL A 408 -31.30 -0.04 6.65
C VAL A 408 -31.17 -0.15 8.17
N ALA A 409 -30.63 0.88 8.82
CA ALA A 409 -30.22 0.86 10.22
C ALA A 409 -30.19 2.26 10.83
N GLY A 410 -29.66 2.38 12.05
CA GLY A 410 -29.57 3.65 12.78
C GLY A 410 -30.89 4.04 13.47
N THR A 411 -31.07 5.33 13.76
CA THR A 411 -32.29 5.86 14.40
C THR A 411 -33.10 6.71 13.42
N LYS A 412 -34.28 7.17 13.83
CA LYS A 412 -35.07 8.15 13.08
C LYS A 412 -34.33 9.48 12.85
N GLU A 413 -33.50 9.88 13.81
CA GLU A 413 -32.71 11.11 13.83
C GLU A 413 -31.35 10.93 13.12
N LYS A 414 -30.83 9.70 13.12
CA LYS A 414 -29.57 9.29 12.47
C LYS A 414 -29.78 8.01 11.61
N PRO A 415 -30.55 8.06 10.52
CA PRO A 415 -30.79 6.88 9.68
C PRO A 415 -29.56 6.54 8.85
N VAL A 416 -29.29 5.25 8.71
CA VAL A 416 -28.24 4.68 7.85
C VAL A 416 -28.91 3.86 6.77
N ILE A 417 -28.69 4.24 5.50
CA ILE A 417 -29.17 3.48 4.33
C ILE A 417 -27.98 3.33 3.40
N LEU A 418 -27.52 2.08 3.22
CA LEU A 418 -26.32 1.75 2.45
C LEU A 418 -26.67 0.72 1.39
N PHE A 419 -26.13 0.90 0.18
CA PHE A 419 -26.22 -0.04 -0.93
C PHE A 419 -24.83 -0.63 -1.13
N ALA A 420 -24.58 -1.83 -0.60
CA ALA A 420 -23.26 -2.45 -0.61
C ALA A 420 -23.15 -3.49 -1.76
N PRO A 421 -22.46 -3.16 -2.87
CA PRO A 421 -22.38 -4.04 -4.04
C PRO A 421 -21.37 -5.18 -3.85
N THR A 422 -21.64 -6.32 -4.46
CA THR A 422 -20.70 -7.45 -4.58
C THR A 422 -20.77 -8.00 -6.00
N SER A 423 -19.71 -7.83 -6.78
CA SER A 423 -19.62 -8.40 -8.13
C SER A 423 -19.52 -9.93 -8.06
N LEU A 424 -20.60 -10.61 -8.47
CA LEU A 424 -20.65 -12.07 -8.64
C LEU A 424 -20.32 -12.47 -10.08
N ASN A 425 -20.67 -11.61 -11.04
CA ASN A 425 -20.46 -11.78 -12.47
C ASN A 425 -20.59 -10.42 -13.23
N GLU A 426 -20.21 -9.30 -12.61
CA GLU A 426 -20.26 -7.99 -13.27
C GLU A 426 -19.25 -7.96 -14.43
N SER A 427 -19.71 -7.57 -15.61
CA SER A 427 -18.97 -7.64 -16.87
C SER A 427 -19.10 -6.37 -17.69
N ILE A 428 -18.33 -6.28 -18.78
CA ILE A 428 -18.69 -5.39 -19.89
C ILE A 428 -20.15 -5.68 -20.31
N GLY A 429 -20.95 -4.64 -20.49
CA GLY A 429 -22.39 -4.72 -20.76
C GLY A 429 -23.30 -4.83 -19.52
N SER A 430 -22.76 -4.89 -18.30
CA SER A 430 -23.57 -5.03 -17.07
C SER A 430 -24.17 -3.71 -16.55
N VAL A 431 -23.59 -2.56 -16.90
CA VAL A 431 -24.11 -1.25 -16.49
C VAL A 431 -25.38 -0.89 -17.30
N PRO A 432 -26.51 -0.55 -16.66
CA PRO A 432 -27.75 -0.24 -17.37
C PRO A 432 -27.65 1.06 -18.16
N THR A 433 -28.15 1.03 -19.40
CA THR A 433 -28.19 2.17 -20.33
C THR A 433 -29.56 2.84 -20.43
N ASN A 434 -30.56 2.39 -19.67
CA ASN A 434 -31.84 3.10 -19.59
C ASN A 434 -31.63 4.46 -18.91
N PRO A 435 -32.26 5.54 -19.39
CA PRO A 435 -32.27 6.80 -18.64
C PRO A 435 -33.00 6.61 -17.31
N LEU A 436 -32.60 7.36 -16.28
CA LEU A 436 -33.38 7.50 -15.04
C LEU A 436 -34.78 8.01 -15.39
N GLU A 437 -35.82 7.27 -15.02
CA GLU A 437 -37.20 7.69 -15.26
C GLU A 437 -37.53 8.93 -14.40
N PRO A 438 -38.00 10.04 -15.01
CA PRO A 438 -38.35 11.24 -14.26
C PRO A 438 -39.58 10.98 -13.39
N GLN A 439 -39.50 11.39 -12.12
CA GLN A 439 -40.63 11.27 -11.20
C GLN A 439 -41.83 12.05 -11.72
N THR A 440 -42.93 11.35 -12.00
CA THR A 440 -44.22 11.99 -12.24
C THR A 440 -44.73 12.47 -10.89
N VAL A 441 -44.49 13.74 -10.57
CA VAL A 441 -44.99 14.37 -9.34
C VAL A 441 -46.50 14.20 -9.31
N ALA A 442 -47.00 13.43 -8.35
CA ALA A 442 -48.42 13.17 -8.22
C ALA A 442 -49.16 14.49 -7.99
N GLN A 443 -49.92 14.92 -9.00
CA GLN A 443 -50.79 16.09 -8.87
C GLN A 443 -51.73 15.85 -7.67
N PRO A 444 -51.82 16.78 -6.69
CA PRO A 444 -52.67 16.59 -5.53
C PRO A 444 -54.12 16.35 -6.00
N PRO A 445 -54.82 15.36 -5.40
CA PRO A 445 -56.08 14.88 -5.96
C PRO A 445 -57.10 16.01 -6.03
N THR A 446 -57.62 16.26 -7.24
CA THR A 446 -58.72 17.20 -7.47
C THR A 446 -59.87 16.86 -6.53
N ALA A 447 -60.22 17.80 -5.64
CA ALA A 447 -61.25 17.57 -4.65
C ALA A 447 -62.61 17.34 -5.32
N THR A 448 -63.11 16.11 -5.28
CA THR A 448 -64.44 15.76 -5.79
C THR A 448 -65.51 16.42 -4.93
N GLU A 449 -66.34 17.25 -5.55
CA GLU A 449 -67.44 17.96 -4.89
C GLU A 449 -68.47 16.97 -4.32
N ALA A 450 -68.67 17.00 -3.00
CA ALA A 450 -69.56 16.09 -2.29
C ALA A 450 -70.57 16.85 -1.39
N ALA A 451 -71.78 17.00 -1.91
CA ALA A 451 -73.07 17.26 -1.26
C ALA A 451 -73.12 18.09 0.05
N VAL A 452 -73.81 19.24 -0.02
CA VAL A 452 -74.17 20.09 1.13
C VAL A 452 -75.19 19.41 2.06
N ALA A 453 -74.97 19.45 3.38
CA ALA A 453 -75.95 19.07 4.41
C ALA A 453 -75.88 19.94 5.69
N GLU A 454 -76.73 20.96 5.72
CA GLU A 454 -77.38 21.64 6.87
C GLU A 454 -76.73 21.69 8.28
N VAL A 455 -76.07 22.83 8.56
CA VAL A 455 -76.11 23.69 9.78
C VAL A 455 -76.56 23.11 11.14
N ALA A 456 -75.68 23.24 12.15
CA ALA A 456 -76.07 23.53 13.54
C ALA A 456 -74.95 24.28 14.33
N SER A 457 -75.34 25.13 15.28
CA SER A 457 -74.50 25.90 16.25
C SER A 457 -75.42 26.40 17.38
N PRO A 458 -74.95 27.00 18.52
CA PRO A 458 -73.59 27.33 18.97
C PRO A 458 -73.32 26.92 20.45
N THR A 459 -72.66 27.78 21.24
CA THR A 459 -72.27 27.75 22.68
C THR A 459 -70.96 27.04 23.03
N SER A 460 -69.98 27.55 23.83
CA SER A 460 -69.76 28.76 24.68
C SER A 460 -69.84 28.61 26.21
N ASP A 461 -68.69 28.42 26.87
CA ASP A 461 -68.23 29.04 28.15
C ASP A 461 -66.74 28.61 28.36
N ALA A 462 -65.77 29.42 28.83
CA ALA A 462 -65.60 30.27 30.03
C ALA A 462 -65.10 29.48 31.28
N ALA A 463 -64.18 29.94 32.15
CA ALA A 463 -63.40 31.19 32.27
C ALA A 463 -62.01 30.90 32.97
N VAL A 464 -60.91 31.65 32.72
CA VAL A 464 -60.34 32.82 33.48
C VAL A 464 -60.02 32.53 34.97
N VAL A 465 -58.79 32.77 35.49
CA VAL A 465 -58.24 34.00 36.16
C VAL A 465 -56.70 33.74 36.35
N ILE A 466 -55.73 34.50 35.80
CA ILE A 466 -55.22 35.87 36.14
C ILE A 466 -54.53 35.91 37.53
N ALA A 467 -53.31 36.42 37.80
CA ALA A 467 -52.33 37.30 37.10
C ALA A 467 -50.88 36.69 37.22
N ALA A 468 -49.70 37.34 37.13
CA ALA A 468 -49.28 38.76 37.03
C ALA A 468 -47.93 38.95 36.26
N THR A 469 -47.69 40.18 35.80
CA THR A 469 -46.49 40.73 35.09
C THR A 469 -45.98 41.98 35.87
N PRO A 470 -44.97 42.81 35.46
CA PRO A 470 -44.14 42.91 34.23
C PRO A 470 -42.60 42.85 34.54
N THR A 471 -41.60 43.18 33.70
CA THR A 471 -41.40 44.31 32.75
C THR A 471 -40.27 44.09 31.72
N GLU A 472 -40.55 44.46 30.45
CA GLU A 472 -39.75 44.98 29.28
C GLU A 472 -38.23 44.66 29.13
N ILE A 473 -37.59 44.67 27.94
CA ILE A 473 -37.74 45.45 26.67
C ILE A 473 -37.35 44.48 25.51
N VAL A 474 -38.11 44.19 24.43
CA VAL A 474 -38.50 45.00 23.22
C VAL A 474 -37.24 45.45 22.43
N GLU A 475 -37.07 45.28 21.10
CA GLU A 475 -38.03 45.24 19.97
C GLU A 475 -37.69 44.23 18.82
N SER A 476 -38.46 44.27 17.73
CA SER A 476 -38.55 43.33 16.58
C SER A 476 -37.82 43.87 15.30
N VAL A 477 -37.90 43.38 14.04
CA VAL A 477 -38.91 42.63 13.24
C VAL A 477 -38.26 41.81 12.09
N ALA A 478 -39.08 41.04 11.35
CA ALA A 478 -38.69 40.12 10.26
C ALA A 478 -38.81 40.71 8.82
N ALA A 479 -38.30 39.98 7.81
CA ALA A 479 -38.84 39.97 6.43
C ALA A 479 -38.34 38.79 5.58
N THR A 480 -39.18 38.30 4.66
CA THR A 480 -38.87 37.36 3.56
C THR A 480 -39.10 38.05 2.22
N PRO A 481 -38.37 37.71 1.14
CA PRO A 481 -39.03 37.32 -0.12
C PRO A 481 -38.40 36.04 -0.72
N THR A 482 -39.12 35.06 -1.27
CA THR A 482 -40.20 35.05 -2.28
C THR A 482 -39.68 35.22 -3.71
N ALA A 483 -39.85 34.17 -4.52
CA ALA A 483 -39.47 34.11 -5.94
C ALA A 483 -40.68 34.36 -6.89
N PRO A 484 -40.45 34.80 -8.14
CA PRO A 484 -41.47 34.87 -9.19
C PRO A 484 -41.55 33.57 -10.03
N ALA A 485 -42.65 33.36 -10.74
CA ALA A 485 -42.90 32.14 -11.52
C ALA A 485 -43.24 32.40 -13.01
N ILE A 486 -42.74 31.49 -13.86
CA ILE A 486 -43.34 30.91 -15.08
C ILE A 486 -44.36 31.75 -15.88
N ALA A 487 -44.07 32.03 -17.16
CA ALA A 487 -44.95 31.68 -18.30
C ALA A 487 -44.36 31.98 -19.71
N GLN A 488 -44.84 31.20 -20.69
CA GLN A 488 -44.83 31.39 -22.17
C GLN A 488 -43.57 31.01 -22.99
N GLU A 489 -43.73 29.98 -23.84
CA GLU A 489 -43.06 29.86 -25.14
C GLU A 489 -43.65 30.87 -26.15
N PRO A 490 -43.02 31.09 -27.32
CA PRO A 490 -43.49 30.32 -28.48
C PRO A 490 -42.39 29.76 -29.40
N THR A 491 -42.85 28.85 -30.26
CA THR A 491 -42.12 28.00 -31.21
C THR A 491 -41.46 28.71 -32.40
N LEU A 492 -40.31 28.14 -32.81
CA LEU A 492 -39.87 27.84 -34.20
C LEU A 492 -40.00 28.92 -35.30
N THR A 493 -38.85 29.44 -35.74
CA THR A 493 -38.31 29.47 -37.12
C THR A 493 -36.94 30.16 -37.06
N GLY A 494 -35.98 30.01 -37.97
CA GLY A 494 -35.91 29.28 -39.23
C GLY A 494 -34.77 29.88 -40.07
N ASP A 495 -34.09 29.07 -40.89
CA ASP A 495 -33.11 29.46 -41.92
C ASP A 495 -31.75 30.11 -41.56
N GLN A 496 -30.70 29.32 -41.85
CA GLN A 496 -29.65 29.60 -42.85
C GLN A 496 -28.45 30.53 -42.54
N ILE A 497 -27.27 29.91 -42.72
CA ILE A 497 -26.14 30.37 -43.56
C ILE A 497 -25.07 31.32 -42.97
N VAL A 498 -23.88 30.72 -42.79
CA VAL A 498 -22.52 31.23 -43.05
C VAL A 498 -21.97 32.40 -42.21
N GLY A 499 -20.79 32.16 -41.61
CA GLY A 499 -19.67 33.07 -41.89
C GLY A 499 -18.59 33.20 -40.82
N THR A 500 -17.47 32.48 -41.03
CA THR A 500 -16.07 32.92 -40.76
C THR A 500 -15.73 33.76 -39.52
N ALA A 501 -14.77 33.25 -38.74
CA ALA A 501 -14.01 34.03 -37.77
C ALA A 501 -13.22 35.18 -38.42
N VAL A 502 -12.83 36.17 -37.61
CA VAL A 502 -11.45 36.69 -37.50
C VAL A 502 -11.31 37.44 -36.17
N ALA A 503 -10.09 37.51 -35.62
CA ALA A 503 -9.79 38.08 -34.32
C ALA A 503 -9.43 39.59 -34.36
N ALA A 504 -9.12 40.12 -33.17
CA ALA A 504 -8.26 41.28 -32.86
C ALA A 504 -8.92 42.55 -32.26
N THR A 505 -8.52 42.84 -31.01
CA THR A 505 -8.15 44.14 -30.44
C THR A 505 -8.96 45.42 -30.75
N VAL A 506 -9.28 46.19 -29.70
CA VAL A 506 -8.74 47.55 -29.44
C VAL A 506 -8.97 47.90 -27.96
N ALA A 507 -8.22 48.87 -27.41
CA ALA A 507 -8.16 49.16 -25.98
C ALA A 507 -8.81 50.50 -25.57
N ALA A 508 -9.14 50.58 -24.27
CA ALA A 508 -9.16 51.76 -23.39
C ALA A 508 -10.09 52.96 -23.67
N ILE A 509 -10.73 53.44 -22.59
CA ILE A 509 -11.12 54.84 -22.39
C ILE A 509 -10.93 55.24 -20.90
N SER A 510 -10.65 56.52 -20.66
CA SER A 510 -10.41 57.16 -19.35
C SER A 510 -11.71 57.83 -18.84
N ALA A 511 -11.86 58.48 -17.68
CA ALA A 511 -10.95 59.02 -16.64
C ALA A 511 -11.67 58.99 -15.26
N GLN A 512 -11.33 59.69 -14.15
CA GLN A 512 -10.62 60.98 -13.96
C GLN A 512 -10.12 61.17 -12.49
N GLN A 513 -9.23 62.15 -12.27
CA GLN A 513 -8.58 62.47 -10.98
C GLN A 513 -8.85 63.93 -10.58
N PRO A 514 -8.78 64.26 -9.27
CA PRO A 514 -7.80 65.24 -8.73
C PRO A 514 -7.24 64.77 -7.34
N THR A 515 -6.25 65.30 -6.61
CA THR A 515 -5.15 66.33 -6.67
C THR A 515 -4.27 66.11 -5.42
N ALA A 516 -3.04 66.60 -5.19
CA ALA A 516 -2.04 67.40 -5.92
C ALA A 516 -0.60 67.10 -5.35
N VAL A 517 0.40 67.93 -5.70
CA VAL A 517 1.87 67.78 -5.54
C VAL A 517 2.41 69.22 -5.27
N PRO A 518 3.47 69.54 -4.45
CA PRO A 518 4.87 69.15 -4.75
C PRO A 518 5.94 69.08 -3.62
N ALA A 519 7.05 68.36 -3.88
CA ALA A 519 8.41 68.92 -4.10
C ALA A 519 9.52 67.87 -3.91
N THR A 520 10.61 67.95 -4.69
CA THR A 520 11.79 67.07 -4.61
C THR A 520 13.08 67.88 -4.56
N PRO A 521 14.09 67.43 -3.80
CA PRO A 521 15.45 67.39 -4.36
C PRO A 521 16.17 66.04 -4.10
N VAL A 522 17.37 65.90 -4.67
CA VAL A 522 18.13 64.64 -4.83
C VAL A 522 19.27 64.50 -3.76
N PRO A 523 20.10 63.43 -3.70
CA PRO A 523 20.47 62.79 -2.44
C PRO A 523 21.89 63.11 -1.91
N VAL A 524 22.19 62.62 -0.70
CA VAL A 524 23.55 62.53 -0.13
C VAL A 524 23.71 61.29 0.77
N GLU A 525 24.94 60.80 0.84
CA GLU A 525 25.39 59.59 1.53
C GLU A 525 25.65 59.84 3.05
N PRO A 526 25.44 58.86 3.96
CA PRO A 526 25.48 59.11 5.40
C PRO A 526 26.89 59.06 6.00
N THR A 527 27.16 59.86 7.05
CA THR A 527 28.38 59.71 7.88
C THR A 527 28.16 60.17 9.33
N ALA A 528 28.38 59.22 10.26
CA ALA A 528 28.77 59.32 11.67
C ALA A 528 28.31 60.48 12.60
N ILE A 529 27.72 60.09 13.75
CA ILE A 529 27.99 60.67 15.08
C ILE A 529 28.32 59.49 16.03
N PRO A 530 29.25 59.61 17.02
CA PRO A 530 29.96 58.43 17.54
C PRO A 530 29.83 58.14 19.05
N THR A 531 30.32 56.95 19.42
CA THR A 531 30.97 56.57 20.71
C THR A 531 30.18 56.68 22.03
N GLU A 532 29.93 55.53 22.64
CA GLU A 532 30.26 55.29 24.06
C GLU A 532 30.84 53.87 24.25
N ALA A 533 31.81 53.74 25.17
CA ALA A 533 32.53 52.50 25.57
C ALA A 533 33.36 52.84 26.84
N PRO A 534 33.84 51.88 27.66
CA PRO A 534 33.87 50.41 27.52
C PRO A 534 33.03 49.70 28.64
N VAL A 535 33.04 48.38 28.89
CA VAL A 535 34.10 47.50 29.45
C VAL A 535 33.81 46.00 29.11
N ALA A 536 34.86 45.17 29.02
CA ALA A 536 34.84 43.72 28.71
C ALA A 536 34.22 42.85 29.84
N ALA A 537 33.43 41.80 29.58
CA ALA A 537 33.72 40.45 29.00
C ALA A 537 34.40 39.47 30.01
N PRO A 538 34.19 38.13 29.95
CA PRO A 538 34.69 37.30 28.83
C PRO A 538 33.85 36.05 28.40
N THR A 539 34.23 35.44 27.26
CA THR A 539 34.23 33.98 26.89
C THR A 539 33.01 33.07 27.20
N ASP A 540 32.54 32.18 26.31
CA ASP A 540 32.94 31.82 24.94
C ASP A 540 31.77 31.18 24.16
N VAL A 541 31.69 31.43 22.85
CA VAL A 541 30.88 30.67 21.88
C VAL A 541 31.67 30.61 20.55
N PRO A 542 31.88 29.42 19.94
CA PRO A 542 32.68 29.30 18.73
C PRO A 542 31.97 29.89 17.49
N VAL A 543 32.74 30.56 16.63
CA VAL A 543 32.27 31.18 15.38
C VAL A 543 32.20 30.15 14.26
N VAL A 544 31.07 30.10 13.55
CA VAL A 544 30.95 29.34 12.30
C VAL A 544 31.61 30.12 11.16
N ILE A 545 32.59 29.51 10.51
CA ILE A 545 33.27 30.07 9.32
C ILE A 545 32.51 29.61 8.08
N ALA A 546 32.16 30.55 7.18
CA ALA A 546 31.57 30.22 5.89
C ALA A 546 32.63 29.55 4.98
N THR A 547 32.41 28.29 4.61
CA THR A 547 33.25 27.55 3.65
C THR A 547 32.91 27.93 2.21
N ALA A 548 33.92 28.17 1.38
CA ALA A 548 33.74 28.49 -0.03
C ALA A 548 33.34 27.26 -0.86
N THR A 549 32.57 27.48 -1.93
CA THR A 549 32.22 26.45 -2.92
C THR A 549 33.47 25.89 -3.60
N PRO A 550 33.65 24.56 -3.67
CA PRO A 550 34.77 23.96 -4.40
C PRO A 550 34.65 24.21 -5.91
N ALA A 551 35.79 24.36 -6.59
CA ALA A 551 35.83 24.40 -8.05
C ALA A 551 35.66 23.01 -8.64
N GLY A 552 34.96 22.91 -9.78
CA GLY A 552 34.75 21.65 -10.49
C GLY A 552 36.06 21.04 -11.03
N PRO A 553 36.09 19.71 -11.29
CA PRO A 553 37.28 19.01 -11.73
C PRO A 553 37.80 19.50 -13.09
N ALA A 554 39.11 19.43 -13.28
CA ALA A 554 39.75 19.77 -14.55
C ALA A 554 39.39 18.74 -15.65
N PRO A 555 39.40 19.13 -16.94
CA PRO A 555 39.21 18.19 -18.04
C PRO A 555 40.26 17.07 -18.01
N LEU A 556 39.83 15.83 -18.29
CA LEU A 556 40.72 14.69 -18.43
C LEU A 556 41.60 14.86 -19.68
N ASP A 557 42.91 14.65 -19.52
CA ASP A 557 43.83 14.50 -20.65
C ASP A 557 43.64 13.10 -21.25
N THR A 558 43.36 13.04 -22.56
CA THR A 558 43.09 11.79 -23.29
C THR A 558 44.25 11.38 -24.20
N SER A 559 45.45 11.94 -24.02
CA SER A 559 46.62 11.67 -24.88
C SER A 559 47.35 10.35 -24.56
N GLU A 560 47.27 9.85 -23.33
CA GLU A 560 47.77 8.52 -22.91
C GLU A 560 46.65 7.71 -22.24
N GLY A 561 46.53 6.42 -22.57
CA GLY A 561 45.57 5.50 -21.95
C GLY A 561 44.42 5.05 -22.87
N ILE A 562 43.50 4.25 -22.32
CA ILE A 562 42.36 3.67 -23.06
C ILE A 562 41.05 4.29 -22.55
N PHE A 563 40.25 4.86 -23.45
CA PHE A 563 39.01 5.56 -23.12
C PHE A 563 37.84 5.13 -24.01
N GLY A 564 36.63 5.16 -23.46
CA GLY A 564 35.38 5.01 -24.20
C GLY A 564 34.48 6.24 -24.03
N GLU A 565 34.17 6.92 -25.13
CA GLU A 565 33.08 7.90 -25.19
C GLU A 565 31.75 7.14 -25.36
N VAL A 566 30.76 7.40 -24.50
CA VAL A 566 29.44 6.75 -24.58
C VAL A 566 28.71 7.22 -25.84
N ASN A 567 28.52 6.30 -26.78
CA ASN A 567 27.93 6.55 -28.10
C ASN A 567 26.54 5.88 -28.18
N THR A 568 25.58 6.47 -27.48
CA THR A 568 24.16 6.11 -27.46
C THR A 568 23.30 7.26 -27.96
N ASP A 569 22.04 7.00 -28.36
CA ASP A 569 21.11 8.05 -28.77
C ASP A 569 20.88 9.07 -27.63
N PRO A 570 20.66 10.37 -27.93
CA PRO A 570 20.41 11.38 -26.90
C PRO A 570 19.23 11.02 -25.98
N GLY A 571 19.49 10.98 -24.67
CA GLY A 571 18.53 10.53 -23.64
C GLY A 571 18.59 9.04 -23.31
N VAL A 572 19.33 8.22 -24.07
CA VAL A 572 19.59 6.81 -23.75
C VAL A 572 20.90 6.70 -22.95
N ASN A 573 20.81 6.32 -21.68
CA ASN A 573 21.97 6.18 -20.81
C ASN A 573 22.56 4.76 -20.86
N LEU A 574 23.89 4.65 -20.86
CA LEU A 574 24.61 3.39 -20.82
C LEU A 574 24.63 2.79 -19.41
N LYS A 575 24.29 1.50 -19.31
CA LYS A 575 24.37 0.74 -18.06
C LYS A 575 25.81 0.33 -17.75
N ILE A 576 26.33 0.81 -16.62
CA ILE A 576 27.51 0.25 -15.94
C ILE A 576 26.98 -0.78 -14.92
N ARG A 577 27.58 -1.97 -14.84
CA ARG A 577 27.01 -3.13 -14.11
C ARG A 577 27.98 -3.80 -13.12
N GLU A 578 27.41 -4.55 -12.18
CA GLU A 578 28.15 -5.28 -11.14
C GLU A 578 29.03 -6.40 -11.75
N TYR A 579 28.58 -7.07 -12.82
CA TYR A 579 29.27 -8.20 -13.49
C TYR A 579 29.10 -8.15 -15.03
N PRO A 580 29.94 -8.85 -15.83
CA PRO A 580 29.88 -8.83 -17.29
C PRO A 580 28.86 -9.83 -17.84
N LYS A 581 27.57 -9.54 -17.58
CA LYS A 581 26.41 -10.29 -18.06
C LYS A 581 25.16 -9.38 -18.11
N ASP A 582 24.22 -9.68 -19.02
CA ASP A 582 23.09 -8.78 -19.34
C ASP A 582 22.00 -8.71 -18.25
N ASP A 583 22.02 -9.65 -17.31
CA ASP A 583 21.18 -9.73 -16.11
C ASP A 583 21.90 -9.20 -14.85
N ALA A 584 23.15 -8.73 -14.94
CA ALA A 584 23.82 -8.14 -13.79
C ALA A 584 23.20 -6.80 -13.38
N ARG A 585 23.08 -6.60 -12.06
CA ARG A 585 22.66 -5.34 -11.42
C ARG A 585 23.33 -4.15 -12.10
N THR A 586 22.53 -3.16 -12.49
CA THR A 586 23.07 -1.87 -12.95
C THR A 586 23.54 -1.09 -11.73
N LEU A 587 24.77 -0.60 -11.76
CA LEU A 587 25.39 0.22 -10.71
C LEU A 587 25.20 1.71 -10.99
N ALA A 588 25.27 2.11 -12.26
CA ALA A 588 25.07 3.48 -12.68
C ALA A 588 24.59 3.57 -14.14
N LEU A 589 24.01 4.73 -14.47
CA LEU A 589 23.57 5.10 -15.80
C LEU A 589 24.43 6.27 -16.31
N ALA A 590 25.38 6.00 -17.19
CA ALA A 590 26.25 7.00 -17.80
C ALA A 590 25.57 7.65 -19.01
N PRO A 591 25.32 8.98 -19.05
CA PRO A 591 24.70 9.63 -20.20
C PRO A 591 25.48 9.50 -21.52
N SER A 592 24.79 9.66 -22.65
CA SER A 592 25.45 9.83 -23.96
C SER A 592 26.47 10.97 -23.93
N GLY A 593 27.64 10.78 -24.54
CA GLY A 593 28.78 11.69 -24.48
C GLY A 593 29.63 11.60 -23.20
N THR A 594 29.30 10.73 -22.24
CA THR A 594 30.15 10.51 -21.06
C THR A 594 31.49 9.90 -21.45
N LEU A 595 32.59 10.40 -20.90
CA LEU A 595 33.92 9.82 -21.05
C LEU A 595 34.21 8.83 -19.92
N LEU A 596 34.57 7.61 -20.30
CA LEU A 596 34.93 6.52 -19.40
C LEU A 596 36.39 6.11 -19.61
N ILE A 597 37.11 5.79 -18.54
CA ILE A 597 38.39 5.08 -18.62
C ILE A 597 38.08 3.59 -18.82
N ILE A 598 38.81 2.88 -19.67
CA ILE A 598 38.68 1.42 -19.85
C ILE A 598 39.88 0.73 -19.20
N GLU A 599 39.64 0.07 -18.07
CA GLU A 599 40.68 -0.66 -17.32
C GLU A 599 41.06 -1.97 -18.02
N GLY A 600 40.12 -2.57 -18.76
CA GLY A 600 40.39 -3.79 -19.52
C GLY A 600 39.15 -4.49 -20.08
N VAL A 601 39.36 -5.72 -20.57
CA VAL A 601 38.37 -6.58 -21.21
C VAL A 601 38.14 -7.85 -20.39
N LYS A 602 36.97 -8.48 -20.53
CA LYS A 602 36.58 -9.69 -19.80
C LYS A 602 37.59 -10.84 -20.00
N GLY A 603 38.17 -11.31 -18.89
CA GLY A 603 39.06 -12.48 -18.82
C GLY A 603 38.56 -13.56 -17.83
N PRO A 604 39.22 -14.73 -17.80
CA PRO A 604 38.83 -15.85 -16.94
C PRO A 604 39.13 -15.59 -15.46
N VAL A 605 38.38 -16.25 -14.57
CA VAL A 605 38.65 -16.27 -13.12
C VAL A 605 39.96 -17.05 -12.84
N PRO A 606 40.95 -16.48 -12.11
CA PRO A 606 42.15 -17.20 -11.73
C PRO A 606 41.86 -18.28 -10.66
N PRO A 607 42.54 -19.44 -10.69
CA PRO A 607 42.34 -20.50 -9.70
C PRO A 607 42.87 -20.09 -8.30
N PRO A 608 42.30 -20.63 -7.20
CA PRO A 608 42.51 -20.13 -5.84
C PRO A 608 43.94 -20.23 -5.29
N GLU A 609 44.82 -21.05 -5.87
CA GLU A 609 46.23 -21.14 -5.46
C GLU A 609 47.12 -20.00 -6.02
N ALA A 610 46.62 -19.18 -6.96
CA ALA A 610 47.41 -18.15 -7.63
C ALA A 610 47.86 -16.98 -6.70
N ALA A 611 47.26 -16.84 -5.51
CA ALA A 611 47.50 -15.72 -4.61
C ALA A 611 48.91 -15.66 -3.98
N ASN A 612 49.75 -16.68 -4.15
CA ASN A 612 51.03 -16.79 -3.43
C ASN A 612 52.22 -17.30 -4.30
N VAL A 613 52.23 -16.98 -5.60
CA VAL A 613 53.33 -17.34 -6.50
C VAL A 613 53.88 -16.13 -7.26
N THR A 614 55.08 -15.68 -6.90
CA THR A 614 55.86 -14.71 -7.69
C THR A 614 56.49 -15.39 -8.92
N SER A 615 55.67 -15.71 -9.91
CA SER A 615 56.11 -16.29 -11.20
C SER A 615 55.84 -15.33 -12.34
N THR A 616 56.91 -14.89 -13.03
CA THR A 616 56.88 -13.88 -14.09
C THR A 616 56.47 -14.47 -15.45
N VAL A 617 55.32 -15.14 -15.52
CA VAL A 617 54.71 -15.63 -16.76
C VAL A 617 53.23 -15.26 -16.75
N ALA A 618 52.84 -14.30 -17.58
CA ALA A 618 51.44 -13.96 -17.77
C ALA A 618 50.68 -15.16 -18.38
N PRO A 619 49.48 -15.49 -17.89
CA PRO A 619 48.66 -16.54 -18.52
C PRO A 619 48.16 -16.04 -19.88
N THR A 620 48.75 -16.56 -20.96
CA THR A 620 48.30 -16.28 -22.33
C THR A 620 46.95 -16.96 -22.60
N ALA A 621 45.88 -16.34 -22.11
CA ALA A 621 44.51 -16.69 -22.45
C ALA A 621 44.22 -16.21 -23.89
N THR A 622 44.51 -17.07 -24.88
CA THR A 622 44.22 -16.81 -26.29
C THR A 622 42.70 -16.84 -26.52
N LEU A 623 42.02 -15.75 -26.18
CA LEU A 623 40.60 -15.56 -26.42
C LEU A 623 40.33 -15.64 -27.93
N ASN A 624 39.50 -16.60 -28.35
CA ASN A 624 39.15 -16.74 -29.75
C ASN A 624 38.18 -15.62 -30.15
N PHE A 625 38.67 -14.66 -30.93
CA PHE A 625 37.92 -13.52 -31.44
C PHE A 625 37.24 -13.80 -32.79
N GLU A 626 37.42 -14.98 -33.38
CA GLU A 626 36.87 -15.31 -34.70
C GLU A 626 35.34 -15.47 -34.62
N GLY A 627 34.62 -14.53 -35.26
CA GLY A 627 33.15 -14.45 -35.21
C GLY A 627 32.56 -13.63 -34.07
N VAL A 628 33.38 -13.06 -33.18
CA VAL A 628 32.90 -12.27 -32.03
C VAL A 628 32.53 -10.84 -32.46
N THR A 629 31.40 -10.35 -31.95
CA THR A 629 30.82 -9.02 -32.26
C THR A 629 30.81 -8.10 -31.03
N LEU A 630 30.75 -6.77 -31.22
CA LEU A 630 30.95 -5.79 -30.14
C LEU A 630 29.88 -5.84 -29.02
N ASP A 631 28.69 -6.39 -29.30
CA ASP A 631 27.61 -6.65 -28.34
C ASP A 631 27.87 -7.88 -27.45
N GLN A 632 28.89 -8.66 -27.77
CA GLN A 632 29.38 -9.81 -26.98
C GLN A 632 30.61 -9.44 -26.15
N VAL A 633 31.28 -8.32 -26.46
CA VAL A 633 32.50 -7.86 -25.79
C VAL A 633 32.16 -7.01 -24.58
N TRP A 634 32.57 -7.48 -23.40
CA TRP A 634 32.44 -6.76 -22.13
C TRP A 634 33.77 -6.13 -21.73
N VAL A 635 33.73 -4.85 -21.36
CA VAL A 635 34.87 -4.09 -20.82
C VAL A 635 34.58 -3.61 -19.40
N PHE A 636 35.61 -3.57 -18.56
CA PHE A 636 35.56 -2.97 -17.24
C PHE A 636 35.96 -1.49 -17.37
N VAL A 637 35.14 -0.61 -16.81
CA VAL A 637 35.24 0.85 -16.96
C VAL A 637 35.27 1.55 -15.62
N THR A 638 35.94 2.70 -15.60
CA THR A 638 35.97 3.64 -14.48
C THR A 638 35.40 4.98 -14.94
N TRP A 639 34.29 5.40 -14.34
CA TRP A 639 33.69 6.72 -14.51
C TRP A 639 34.07 7.60 -13.32
N LYS A 640 34.77 8.70 -13.58
CA LYS A 640 34.99 9.76 -12.58
C LYS A 640 33.87 10.78 -12.68
N THR A 641 33.17 11.02 -11.58
CA THR A 641 31.94 11.81 -11.52
C THR A 641 32.20 13.25 -11.09
N ALA A 642 31.25 14.16 -11.35
CA ALA A 642 31.46 15.61 -11.22
C ALA A 642 31.64 16.10 -9.76
N ASP A 643 31.23 15.29 -8.78
CA ASP A 643 31.46 15.46 -7.34
C ASP A 643 32.87 15.01 -6.89
N GLY A 644 33.70 14.50 -7.80
CA GLY A 644 35.00 13.90 -7.50
C GLY A 644 34.92 12.43 -7.07
N GLY A 645 33.73 11.81 -7.14
CA GLY A 645 33.53 10.39 -6.90
C GLY A 645 34.03 9.51 -8.07
N GLU A 646 33.98 8.20 -7.84
CA GLU A 646 34.41 7.20 -8.82
C GLU A 646 33.46 5.99 -8.84
N ILE A 647 33.09 5.54 -10.04
CA ILE A 647 32.21 4.40 -10.26
C ILE A 647 32.90 3.42 -11.21
N THR A 648 33.15 2.20 -10.74
CA THR A 648 33.72 1.11 -11.54
C THR A 648 32.65 0.07 -11.88
N GLY A 649 32.81 -0.62 -13.01
CA GLY A 649 31.92 -1.73 -13.38
C GLY A 649 32.00 -2.15 -14.84
N TRP A 650 31.12 -3.05 -15.23
CA TRP A 650 31.13 -3.67 -16.56
C TRP A 650 30.13 -3.02 -17.52
N THR A 651 30.52 -2.87 -18.79
CA THR A 651 29.60 -2.48 -19.86
C THR A 651 29.98 -3.11 -21.21
N LYS A 652 29.09 -3.00 -22.20
CA LYS A 652 29.30 -3.58 -23.54
C LYS A 652 30.00 -2.61 -24.48
N ALA A 653 31.03 -3.09 -25.18
CA ALA A 653 31.83 -2.28 -26.10
C ALA A 653 31.02 -1.71 -27.28
N GLN A 654 29.89 -2.32 -27.66
CA GLN A 654 29.01 -1.81 -28.73
C GLN A 654 28.51 -0.36 -28.52
N TYR A 655 28.44 0.10 -27.27
CA TYR A 655 27.94 1.43 -26.91
C TYR A 655 29.06 2.45 -26.67
N LEU A 656 30.32 2.08 -26.95
CA LEU A 656 31.49 2.91 -26.70
C LEU A 656 32.22 3.21 -28.01
N ARG A 657 32.52 4.48 -28.22
CA ARG A 657 33.54 4.89 -29.18
C ARG A 657 34.91 4.83 -28.50
N ILE A 658 35.63 3.74 -28.73
CA ILE A 658 36.86 3.43 -28.02
C ILE A 658 38.08 4.10 -28.68
N THR A 659 38.94 4.67 -27.85
CA THR A 659 40.25 5.20 -28.22
C THR A 659 41.34 4.62 -27.33
N ARG A 660 42.56 4.56 -27.85
CA ARG A 660 43.78 4.18 -27.15
C ARG A 660 44.90 5.10 -27.58
N ASP A 661 45.52 5.79 -26.63
CA ASP A 661 46.66 6.70 -26.85
C ASP A 661 46.33 7.74 -27.96
N GLY A 662 45.13 8.34 -27.86
CA GLY A 662 44.55 9.28 -28.83
C GLY A 662 44.04 8.68 -30.16
N LEU A 663 44.28 7.39 -30.45
CA LEU A 663 43.91 6.75 -31.72
C LEU A 663 42.63 5.91 -31.58
N ALA A 664 41.77 5.93 -32.60
CA ALA A 664 40.49 5.21 -32.60
C ALA A 664 40.68 3.68 -32.75
N VAL A 665 40.06 2.91 -31.85
CA VAL A 665 40.13 1.45 -31.83
C VAL A 665 38.99 0.86 -32.66
N ALA A 666 39.29 0.50 -33.90
CA ALA A 666 38.28 0.15 -34.90
C ALA A 666 37.95 -1.35 -35.03
N THR A 667 38.54 -2.26 -34.23
CA THR A 667 38.30 -3.70 -34.35
C THR A 667 38.23 -4.43 -33.01
N VAL A 668 37.35 -5.45 -32.95
CA VAL A 668 37.20 -6.39 -31.81
C VAL A 668 38.54 -7.02 -31.40
N LYS A 669 39.37 -7.42 -32.38
CA LYS A 669 40.70 -7.98 -32.12
C LYS A 669 41.56 -7.06 -31.24
N THR A 670 41.54 -5.76 -31.50
CA THR A 670 42.37 -4.77 -30.78
C THR A 670 41.86 -4.53 -29.36
N ILE A 671 40.56 -4.73 -29.11
CA ILE A 671 39.96 -4.67 -27.76
C ILE A 671 40.38 -5.89 -26.93
N PHE A 672 40.55 -7.06 -27.56
CA PHE A 672 41.14 -8.24 -26.91
C PHE A 672 42.66 -8.15 -26.67
N GLU A 673 43.31 -7.04 -27.08
CA GLU A 673 44.71 -6.69 -26.74
C GLU A 673 44.79 -5.71 -25.55
N PHE A 674 43.69 -5.53 -24.81
CA PHE A 674 43.60 -4.76 -23.56
C PHE A 674 43.93 -5.65 -22.33
N PRO A 675 44.19 -5.09 -21.14
CA PRO A 675 44.36 -5.88 -19.92
C PRO A 675 43.17 -6.82 -19.67
N LEU A 676 43.44 -8.04 -19.18
CA LEU A 676 42.39 -8.99 -18.84
C LEU A 676 41.93 -8.78 -17.39
N ILE A 677 40.67 -8.40 -17.22
CA ILE A 677 40.03 -8.26 -15.90
C ILE A 677 39.21 -9.54 -15.63
N PRO A 678 39.44 -10.26 -14.51
CA PRO A 678 38.69 -11.47 -14.19
C PRO A 678 37.17 -11.24 -14.16
N GLU A 679 36.38 -12.14 -14.74
CA GLU A 679 34.92 -11.94 -14.84
C GLU A 679 34.15 -11.90 -13.51
N ASN A 680 34.79 -12.30 -12.41
CA ASN A 680 34.28 -12.17 -11.05
C ASN A 680 34.74 -10.89 -10.32
N GLN A 681 35.54 -10.03 -10.97
CA GLN A 681 35.79 -8.67 -10.50
C GLN A 681 34.46 -7.91 -10.53
N PHE A 682 34.01 -7.41 -9.39
CA PHE A 682 32.78 -6.62 -9.30
C PHE A 682 33.05 -5.12 -9.40
N GLY A 683 32.05 -4.38 -9.89
CA GLY A 683 32.03 -2.92 -9.90
C GLY A 683 31.61 -2.31 -8.57
N ILE A 684 32.07 -1.09 -8.29
CA ILE A 684 31.85 -0.36 -7.03
C ILE A 684 31.38 1.06 -7.35
N VAL A 685 30.42 1.61 -6.60
CA VAL A 685 30.01 3.03 -6.74
C VAL A 685 30.42 3.79 -5.48
N ASN A 686 31.31 4.77 -5.66
CA ASN A 686 31.82 5.69 -4.65
C ASN A 686 31.57 7.14 -5.12
N SER A 687 30.29 7.51 -5.35
CA SER A 687 29.86 8.85 -5.73
C SER A 687 28.51 9.18 -5.10
N ASN A 688 28.35 10.45 -4.68
CA ASN A 688 27.10 11.00 -4.15
C ASN A 688 26.14 11.44 -5.28
N LEU A 689 26.63 11.53 -6.52
CA LEU A 689 25.80 11.69 -7.74
C LEU A 689 25.33 10.32 -8.30
N ALA A 690 25.80 9.23 -7.70
CA ALA A 690 25.24 7.88 -7.70
C ALA A 690 23.73 7.79 -7.53
N THR A 691 22.89 7.80 -8.59
CA THR A 691 21.44 7.59 -8.42
C THR A 691 21.18 6.23 -7.75
N PRO A 692 20.57 6.16 -6.54
CA PRO A 692 20.33 4.90 -5.87
C PRO A 692 19.27 4.08 -6.62
N ILE A 693 19.70 3.09 -7.39
CA ILE A 693 18.77 2.22 -8.13
C ILE A 693 18.06 1.30 -7.12
N ALA A 694 16.73 1.37 -7.10
CA ALA A 694 15.85 0.56 -6.28
C ALA A 694 16.13 -0.96 -6.43
N LEU A 695 15.74 -1.74 -5.42
CA LEU A 695 15.99 -3.18 -5.39
C LEU A 695 15.41 -3.86 -6.64
N ASP A 696 16.30 -4.42 -7.45
CA ASP A 696 15.97 -4.91 -8.79
C ASP A 696 15.00 -6.10 -8.72
N VAL A 697 13.81 -5.91 -9.27
CA VAL A 697 12.69 -6.87 -9.32
C VAL A 697 13.02 -8.19 -10.03
N ASN A 698 14.18 -8.30 -10.68
CA ASN A 698 14.72 -9.54 -11.22
C ASN A 698 15.45 -10.41 -10.18
N ASN A 699 15.47 -10.04 -8.90
CA ASN A 699 15.96 -10.86 -7.80
C ASN A 699 14.80 -11.51 -7.01
N VAL A 700 15.13 -12.50 -6.18
CA VAL A 700 14.22 -13.00 -5.16
C VAL A 700 14.22 -12.01 -3.99
N ILE A 701 13.07 -11.45 -3.64
CA ILE A 701 12.89 -10.53 -2.52
C ILE A 701 12.30 -11.30 -1.34
N GLY A 702 13.04 -11.34 -0.24
CA GLY A 702 12.56 -11.80 1.06
C GLY A 702 11.93 -10.66 1.83
N THR A 703 10.75 -10.86 2.41
CA THR A 703 10.14 -9.96 3.39
C THR A 703 10.15 -10.62 4.76
N VAL A 704 10.65 -9.92 5.77
CA VAL A 704 10.71 -10.41 7.16
C VAL A 704 9.31 -10.51 7.76
N VAL A 705 9.00 -11.65 8.37
CA VAL A 705 7.76 -11.91 9.09
C VAL A 705 8.09 -12.39 10.49
N VAL A 706 7.95 -11.49 11.46
CA VAL A 706 8.14 -11.72 12.90
C VAL A 706 7.08 -10.96 13.71
N ASP A 707 6.81 -11.40 14.95
CA ASP A 707 5.81 -10.78 15.82
C ASP A 707 6.15 -9.30 16.16
N PRO A 708 5.15 -8.44 16.45
CA PRO A 708 5.40 -7.05 16.84
C PRO A 708 6.37 -6.93 18.03
N GLY A 709 7.44 -6.14 17.84
CA GLY A 709 8.52 -5.97 18.83
C GLY A 709 9.62 -7.04 18.80
N VAL A 710 9.46 -8.09 17.99
CA VAL A 710 10.53 -9.06 17.66
C VAL A 710 11.30 -8.54 16.44
N ARG A 711 12.59 -8.86 16.36
CA ARG A 711 13.47 -8.51 15.23
C ARG A 711 14.32 -9.70 14.82
N LEU A 712 14.47 -9.93 13.52
CA LEU A 712 15.19 -11.08 12.96
C LEU A 712 16.69 -10.80 12.90
N GLN A 713 17.51 -11.72 13.41
CA GLN A 713 18.97 -11.61 13.42
C GLN A 713 19.58 -12.09 12.09
N VAL A 714 20.26 -11.19 11.38
CA VAL A 714 21.13 -11.54 10.24
C VAL A 714 22.47 -12.02 10.79
N ARG A 715 22.90 -13.24 10.47
CA ARG A 715 24.07 -13.86 11.08
C ARG A 715 25.28 -13.97 10.15
N ARG A 716 26.49 -13.91 10.70
CA ARG A 716 27.72 -14.12 9.93
C ARG A 716 27.83 -15.55 9.41
N THR A 717 27.22 -16.53 10.06
CA THR A 717 27.21 -17.94 9.64
C THR A 717 25.80 -18.53 9.79
N PRO A 718 25.42 -19.55 9.00
CA PRO A 718 24.12 -20.22 9.11
C PRO A 718 24.15 -21.15 10.32
N SER A 719 23.94 -20.58 11.50
CA SER A 719 24.04 -21.25 12.78
C SER A 719 23.27 -20.46 13.83
N PRO A 720 22.51 -21.10 14.73
CA PRO A 720 21.90 -20.40 15.88
C PRO A 720 22.93 -19.73 16.81
N GLN A 721 24.21 -20.09 16.69
CA GLN A 721 25.34 -19.54 17.42
C GLN A 721 26.17 -18.52 16.62
N GLY A 722 25.81 -18.25 15.35
CA GLY A 722 26.51 -17.29 14.49
C GLY A 722 26.34 -15.84 14.97
N GLU A 723 27.41 -15.04 14.88
CA GLU A 723 27.46 -13.61 15.22
C GLU A 723 26.34 -12.83 14.51
N SER A 724 25.58 -12.01 15.25
CA SER A 724 24.48 -11.20 14.72
C SER A 724 25.02 -9.89 14.14
N LEU A 725 25.04 -9.79 12.81
CA LEU A 725 25.54 -8.64 12.04
C LEU A 725 24.61 -7.43 12.12
N THR A 726 23.30 -7.67 12.02
CA THR A 726 22.27 -6.64 12.19
C THR A 726 20.92 -7.28 12.55
N LEU A 727 19.97 -6.45 12.96
CA LEU A 727 18.58 -6.82 13.24
C LEU A 727 17.67 -6.25 12.15
N LEU A 728 16.74 -7.06 11.67
CA LEU A 728 15.70 -6.65 10.73
C LEU A 728 14.35 -6.58 11.45
N ASP A 729 13.65 -5.46 11.28
CA ASP A 729 12.27 -5.30 11.76
C ASP A 729 11.27 -6.07 10.89
N SER A 730 10.06 -6.32 11.42
CA SER A 730 9.00 -6.98 10.66
C SER A 730 8.59 -6.14 9.45
N GLY A 731 8.41 -6.77 8.29
CA GLY A 731 8.18 -6.08 7.01
C GLY A 731 9.46 -5.61 6.28
N ALA A 732 10.65 -5.70 6.89
CA ALA A 732 11.90 -5.34 6.21
C ALA A 732 12.12 -6.22 4.96
N GLN A 733 12.51 -5.59 3.85
CA GLN A 733 12.81 -6.27 2.59
C GLN A 733 14.31 -6.52 2.40
N VAL A 734 14.66 -7.71 1.91
CA VAL A 734 16.03 -8.15 1.64
C VAL A 734 16.09 -8.86 0.29
N VAL A 735 17.24 -8.84 -0.38
CA VAL A 735 17.48 -9.71 -1.54
C VAL A 735 17.95 -11.08 -1.05
N VAL A 736 17.30 -12.16 -1.45
CA VAL A 736 17.70 -13.54 -1.16
C VAL A 736 18.52 -14.09 -2.31
N LEU A 737 19.70 -14.64 -2.01
CA LEU A 737 20.72 -14.99 -2.99
C LEU A 737 20.94 -16.51 -3.14
N GLN A 738 20.88 -17.26 -2.04
CA GLN A 738 21.11 -18.71 -1.99
C GLN A 738 20.54 -19.30 -0.69
N GLN A 739 20.45 -20.63 -0.62
CA GLN A 739 20.07 -21.39 0.56
C GLN A 739 21.15 -22.39 0.99
N THR A 740 21.11 -22.83 2.24
CA THR A 740 21.83 -24.01 2.72
C THR A 740 21.02 -24.73 3.79
N THR A 741 21.19 -26.06 3.92
CA THR A 741 20.47 -26.88 4.90
C THR A 741 21.42 -27.36 5.98
N VAL A 742 21.26 -26.82 7.18
CA VAL A 742 22.14 -27.10 8.33
C VAL A 742 21.55 -28.24 9.13
N LYS A 743 22.32 -29.32 9.25
CA LYS A 743 21.95 -30.52 10.01
C LYS A 743 22.74 -30.53 11.32
N ILE A 744 22.04 -30.66 12.44
CA ILE A 744 22.64 -30.75 13.78
C ILE A 744 22.12 -32.04 14.42
N GLU A 745 23.01 -32.84 15.00
CA GLU A 745 22.65 -34.13 15.58
C GLU A 745 21.64 -33.94 16.73
N GLY A 746 20.47 -34.58 16.62
CA GLY A 746 19.36 -34.43 17.57
C GLY A 746 18.45 -33.21 17.35
N GLN A 747 18.58 -32.49 16.24
CA GLN A 747 17.71 -31.36 15.84
C GLN A 747 17.10 -31.59 14.45
N PRO A 748 15.99 -30.91 14.09
CA PRO A 748 15.46 -30.93 12.73
C PRO A 748 16.40 -30.19 11.75
N ASP A 749 16.48 -30.68 10.51
CA ASP A 749 17.15 -30.00 9.40
C ASP A 749 16.61 -28.56 9.25
N THR A 750 17.49 -27.57 9.38
CA THR A 750 17.11 -26.15 9.35
C THR A 750 17.63 -25.48 8.09
N VAL A 751 16.74 -24.88 7.29
CA VAL A 751 17.12 -24.14 6.08
C VAL A 751 17.45 -22.70 6.42
N TRP A 752 18.62 -22.26 5.98
CA TRP A 752 19.11 -20.88 6.10
C TRP A 752 19.21 -20.23 4.74
N LEU A 753 18.82 -18.95 4.67
CA LEU A 753 18.87 -18.11 3.48
C LEU A 753 20.04 -17.13 3.62
N TYR A 754 20.89 -17.03 2.59
CA TYR A 754 21.86 -15.93 2.50
C TYR A 754 21.16 -14.73 1.86
N ILE A 755 21.20 -13.60 2.54
CA ILE A 755 20.50 -12.38 2.18
C ILE A 755 21.45 -11.19 2.08
N ARG A 756 21.06 -10.19 1.29
CA ARG A 756 21.67 -8.87 1.16
C ARG A 756 20.63 -7.82 1.56
N TYR A 757 20.96 -7.03 2.58
CA TYR A 757 20.14 -5.94 3.12
C TYR A 757 20.87 -4.60 2.95
N GLN A 758 20.13 -3.54 2.70
CA GLN A 758 20.65 -2.18 2.57
C GLN A 758 20.17 -1.33 3.74
N THR A 759 21.08 -0.56 4.33
CA THR A 759 20.82 0.38 5.42
C THR A 759 21.38 1.76 5.06
N THR A 760 20.92 2.80 5.76
CA THR A 760 21.51 4.14 5.69
C THR A 760 22.98 4.19 6.12
N GLU A 761 23.45 3.21 6.91
CA GLU A 761 24.84 3.10 7.36
C GLU A 761 25.72 2.24 6.42
N GLY A 762 25.13 1.50 5.47
CA GLY A 762 25.84 0.59 4.57
C GLY A 762 25.09 -0.70 4.19
N THR A 763 25.77 -1.60 3.47
CA THR A 763 25.24 -2.92 3.08
C THR A 763 25.61 -3.99 4.12
N VAL A 764 24.68 -4.90 4.40
CA VAL A 764 24.92 -6.14 5.16
C VAL A 764 24.59 -7.35 4.31
N GLU A 765 25.47 -8.35 4.27
CA GLU A 765 25.14 -9.68 3.78
C GLU A 765 25.29 -10.72 4.90
N GLY A 766 24.41 -11.71 4.96
CA GLY A 766 24.49 -12.77 5.98
C GLY A 766 23.34 -13.75 5.93
N TRP A 767 23.22 -14.57 6.97
CA TRP A 767 22.33 -15.73 7.02
C TRP A 767 21.15 -15.51 7.97
N VAL A 768 19.93 -15.77 7.48
CA VAL A 768 18.68 -15.77 8.26
C VAL A 768 17.98 -17.13 8.16
N ILE A 769 17.15 -17.47 9.14
CA ILE A 769 16.36 -18.72 9.11
C ILE A 769 15.16 -18.51 8.18
N SER A 770 14.93 -19.45 7.26
CA SER A 770 13.89 -19.31 6.22
C SER A 770 12.46 -19.17 6.77
N THR A 771 12.18 -19.73 7.95
CA THR A 771 10.88 -19.68 8.64
C THR A 771 10.36 -18.27 8.90
N PHE A 772 11.23 -17.26 8.94
CA PHE A 772 10.88 -15.85 9.18
C PHE A 772 10.95 -14.97 7.92
N ILE A 773 11.03 -15.58 6.72
CA ILE A 773 11.14 -14.88 5.44
C ILE A 773 10.10 -15.43 4.46
N THR A 774 9.14 -14.60 4.04
CA THR A 774 8.30 -14.88 2.86
C THR A 774 9.03 -14.39 1.61
N MET A 775 9.18 -15.22 0.58
CA MET A 775 9.94 -14.89 -0.63
C MET A 775 9.06 -14.68 -1.84
N THR A 776 9.39 -13.67 -2.64
CA THR A 776 8.75 -13.38 -3.92
C THR A 776 9.79 -13.17 -5.02
N PHE A 777 9.40 -13.33 -6.28
CA PHE A 777 10.20 -13.02 -7.46
C PHE A 777 9.26 -12.39 -8.49
N LYS A 778 9.51 -11.12 -8.86
CA LYS A 778 8.59 -10.32 -9.70
C LYS A 778 7.15 -10.31 -9.13
N GLY A 779 7.04 -9.98 -7.83
CA GLY A 779 5.78 -9.93 -7.06
C GLY A 779 5.30 -11.29 -6.54
N ARG A 780 5.39 -12.33 -7.37
CA ARG A 780 4.82 -13.67 -7.11
C ARG A 780 5.62 -14.46 -6.08
N THR A 781 4.95 -15.25 -5.23
CA THR A 781 5.57 -16.20 -4.29
C THR A 781 6.59 -17.12 -4.97
N PHE A 782 7.76 -17.28 -4.33
CA PHE A 782 8.89 -18.06 -4.86
C PHE A 782 9.12 -19.34 -4.03
N ASP A 783 9.19 -20.51 -4.68
CA ASP A 783 9.50 -21.77 -3.98
C ASP A 783 10.97 -21.77 -3.55
N ILE A 784 11.23 -21.95 -2.25
CA ILE A 784 12.58 -22.04 -1.68
C ILE A 784 13.46 -23.05 -2.42
N LYS A 785 12.89 -24.12 -3.00
CA LYS A 785 13.63 -25.13 -3.78
C LYS A 785 14.28 -24.60 -5.06
N GLU A 786 13.82 -23.46 -5.57
CA GLU A 786 14.38 -22.82 -6.77
C GLU A 786 15.56 -21.87 -6.44
N LEU A 787 15.85 -21.61 -5.16
CA LEU A 787 17.07 -20.91 -4.77
C LEU A 787 18.31 -21.79 -5.02
N PRO A 788 19.43 -21.22 -5.50
CA PRO A 788 20.72 -21.90 -5.52
C PRO A 788 21.08 -22.45 -4.14
N ALA A 789 21.33 -23.76 -4.04
CA ALA A 789 21.78 -24.40 -2.80
C ALA A 789 23.31 -24.44 -2.75
N THR A 790 23.89 -24.20 -1.56
CA THR A 790 25.33 -24.37 -1.32
C THR A 790 25.63 -25.34 -0.17
N ASP A 791 26.55 -26.27 -0.41
CA ASP A 791 27.13 -27.15 0.61
C ASP A 791 28.30 -26.49 1.37
N ASN A 792 28.77 -25.32 0.92
CA ASN A 792 29.87 -24.57 1.53
C ASN A 792 29.46 -23.10 1.76
N PRO A 793 28.75 -22.80 2.87
CA PRO A 793 28.21 -21.46 3.12
C PRO A 793 29.29 -20.44 3.48
N GLN A 794 29.40 -19.40 2.67
CA GLN A 794 30.32 -18.28 2.88
C GLN A 794 29.95 -17.42 4.12
N PRO A 795 30.92 -16.84 4.84
CA PRO A 795 30.62 -15.90 5.92
C PRO A 795 29.98 -14.60 5.43
N GLY A 796 29.03 -14.08 6.19
CA GLY A 796 28.41 -12.76 5.98
C GLY A 796 29.37 -11.60 6.21
N THR A 797 29.06 -10.46 5.60
CA THR A 797 29.90 -9.25 5.57
C THR A 797 29.10 -7.98 5.85
N THR A 798 29.82 -6.91 6.19
CA THR A 798 29.28 -5.59 6.50
C THR A 798 30.16 -4.55 5.83
N ALA A 799 29.58 -3.67 5.00
CA ALA A 799 30.30 -2.64 4.26
C ALA A 799 29.65 -1.28 4.51
N GLY A 800 30.39 -0.36 5.15
CA GLY A 800 29.87 0.89 5.70
C GLY A 800 30.15 1.00 7.20
N SER A 801 29.42 1.88 7.90
CA SER A 801 29.58 2.14 9.35
C SER A 801 28.60 1.35 10.23
N VAL A 802 28.02 0.27 9.69
CA VAL A 802 26.90 -0.48 10.30
C VAL A 802 27.25 -1.02 11.70
N VAL A 803 26.42 -0.71 12.69
CA VAL A 803 26.61 -1.19 14.07
C VAL A 803 26.15 -2.65 14.23
N VAL A 804 27.08 -3.52 14.65
CA VAL A 804 26.83 -4.96 14.89
C VAL A 804 25.87 -5.16 16.06
N ALA A 805 24.72 -5.80 15.80
CA ALA A 805 23.59 -5.81 16.73
C ALA A 805 23.65 -6.95 17.76
N ALA A 806 23.67 -6.60 19.05
CA ALA A 806 23.68 -7.55 20.17
C ALA A 806 22.35 -8.36 20.28
N PRO A 807 22.41 -9.62 20.74
CA PRO A 807 21.22 -10.48 20.80
C PRO A 807 20.23 -10.05 21.90
N THR A 808 18.94 -10.20 21.59
CA THR A 808 17.80 -9.97 22.48
C THR A 808 17.41 -11.24 23.25
N ALA A 809 16.88 -11.07 24.46
CA ALA A 809 16.45 -12.17 25.32
C ALA A 809 14.92 -12.41 25.27
N LYS A 810 14.52 -13.62 25.71
CA LYS A 810 13.13 -14.06 25.84
C LYS A 810 12.35 -13.18 26.85
N PRO A 811 11.04 -12.90 26.61
CA PRO A 811 10.21 -12.10 27.52
C PRO A 811 10.28 -12.52 29.00
N GLY A 812 10.41 -11.53 29.88
CA GLY A 812 10.62 -11.70 31.32
C GLY A 812 11.15 -10.41 31.95
N VAL A 813 11.80 -10.53 33.12
CA VAL A 813 12.66 -9.45 33.63
C VAL A 813 13.97 -9.48 32.86
N ILE A 814 14.38 -8.32 32.32
CA ILE A 814 15.53 -8.17 31.43
C ILE A 814 16.63 -7.36 32.13
N ALA A 815 17.88 -7.80 32.02
CA ALA A 815 19.05 -7.00 32.34
C ALA A 815 19.75 -6.58 31.04
N THR A 816 19.93 -5.27 30.83
CA THR A 816 20.65 -4.70 29.68
C THR A 816 22.04 -4.27 30.12
N ILE A 817 23.10 -4.66 29.41
CA ILE A 817 24.49 -4.28 29.72
C ILE A 817 24.79 -2.87 29.17
N ASP A 818 24.38 -1.86 29.91
CA ASP A 818 24.42 -0.44 29.51
C ASP A 818 25.44 0.41 30.29
N LYS A 819 26.01 -0.10 31.39
CA LYS A 819 26.96 0.62 32.26
C LYS A 819 28.40 0.14 32.10
N VAL A 820 28.78 -0.17 30.85
CA VAL A 820 30.15 -0.47 30.45
C VAL A 820 30.54 0.45 29.29
N ASN A 821 31.84 0.72 29.12
CA ASN A 821 32.30 1.53 27.99
C ASN A 821 31.95 0.85 26.65
N PRO A 822 31.54 1.58 25.60
CA PRO A 822 31.30 1.01 24.28
C PRO A 822 32.47 0.13 23.79
N GLY A 823 32.15 -1.03 23.23
CA GLY A 823 33.14 -2.04 22.83
C GLY A 823 33.71 -2.91 23.97
N SER A 824 33.28 -2.73 25.22
CA SER A 824 33.68 -3.58 26.35
C SER A 824 32.77 -4.80 26.51
N ASN A 825 33.31 -5.86 27.11
CA ASN A 825 32.58 -7.10 27.42
C ASN A 825 32.47 -7.32 28.94
N LEU A 826 31.29 -7.72 29.41
CA LEU A 826 31.04 -8.18 30.78
C LEU A 826 31.34 -9.69 30.89
N GLN A 827 31.82 -10.15 32.04
CA GLN A 827 32.10 -11.57 32.29
C GLN A 827 30.86 -12.28 32.87
N LEU A 828 30.39 -13.33 32.21
CA LEU A 828 29.43 -14.30 32.77
C LEU A 828 30.19 -15.26 33.68
N ARG A 829 29.83 -15.36 34.97
CA ARG A 829 30.59 -16.15 35.96
C ARG A 829 29.87 -17.42 36.43
N ARG A 830 30.62 -18.45 36.83
CA ARG A 830 30.05 -19.69 37.37
C ARG A 830 29.36 -19.50 38.73
N THR A 831 29.81 -18.53 39.53
CA THR A 831 29.26 -18.17 40.85
C THR A 831 29.24 -16.64 41.04
N PRO A 832 28.43 -16.10 41.98
CA PRO A 832 28.30 -14.66 42.21
C PRO A 832 29.49 -14.07 42.99
N ASP A 833 30.69 -14.16 42.42
CA ASP A 833 31.95 -13.69 42.99
C ASP A 833 32.80 -13.08 41.88
N ALA A 834 33.40 -11.91 42.10
CA ALA A 834 34.19 -11.20 41.09
C ALA A 834 35.46 -11.95 40.63
N THR A 835 35.91 -12.94 41.41
CA THR A 835 37.06 -13.81 41.13
C THR A 835 36.68 -15.16 40.49
N ALA A 836 35.38 -15.47 40.39
CA ALA A 836 34.92 -16.75 39.86
C ALA A 836 35.19 -16.93 38.36
N GLU A 837 35.33 -18.21 37.96
CA GLU A 837 35.53 -18.65 36.59
C GLU A 837 34.55 -17.97 35.61
N SER A 838 35.09 -17.36 34.56
CA SER A 838 34.31 -16.75 33.48
C SER A 838 33.85 -17.82 32.50
N LEU A 839 32.55 -18.13 32.52
CA LEU A 839 31.89 -19.03 31.58
C LEU A 839 31.79 -18.44 30.16
N GLY A 840 31.83 -17.12 30.04
CA GLY A 840 31.80 -16.43 28.75
C GLY A 840 31.97 -14.92 28.86
N LEU A 841 32.13 -14.27 27.72
CA LEU A 841 32.11 -12.80 27.59
C LEU A 841 30.80 -12.39 26.92
N ILE A 842 30.17 -11.34 27.44
CA ILE A 842 28.90 -10.79 26.96
C ILE A 842 29.12 -9.34 26.51
N PRO A 843 28.80 -8.97 25.25
CA PRO A 843 28.97 -7.59 24.77
C PRO A 843 28.11 -6.55 25.50
N ALA A 844 28.61 -5.31 25.52
CA ALA A 844 27.79 -4.13 25.77
C ALA A 844 26.51 -4.11 24.91
N GLY A 845 25.42 -3.54 25.43
CA GLY A 845 24.11 -3.50 24.78
C GLY A 845 23.31 -4.81 24.82
N THR A 846 23.92 -5.95 25.18
CA THR A 846 23.20 -7.24 25.24
C THR A 846 22.09 -7.20 26.29
N GLN A 847 20.92 -7.73 25.91
CA GLN A 847 19.77 -7.92 26.79
C GLN A 847 19.67 -9.38 27.22
N LEU A 848 19.48 -9.62 28.53
CA LEU A 848 19.58 -10.94 29.15
C LEU A 848 18.34 -11.24 30.02
N SER A 849 17.84 -12.46 29.96
CA SER A 849 16.71 -12.89 30.82
C SER A 849 17.22 -13.17 32.24
N VAL A 850 16.61 -12.53 33.24
CA VAL A 850 17.02 -12.61 34.65
C VAL A 850 16.25 -13.73 35.36
N LEU A 851 16.99 -14.70 35.88
CA LEU A 851 16.46 -15.89 36.55
C LEU A 851 16.35 -15.70 38.08
N GLY A 852 17.13 -14.77 38.64
CA GLY A 852 17.11 -14.41 40.06
C GLY A 852 18.35 -13.61 40.49
N ARG A 853 18.61 -13.55 41.80
CA ARG A 853 19.73 -12.81 42.41
C ARG A 853 20.41 -13.55 43.56
N ASN A 854 21.50 -12.99 44.09
CA ASN A 854 22.06 -13.38 45.38
C ASN A 854 21.41 -12.64 46.57
N GLY A 855 21.73 -13.04 47.82
CA GLY A 855 21.15 -12.45 49.03
C GLY A 855 21.35 -10.93 49.17
N ASP A 856 22.48 -10.42 48.70
CA ASP A 856 22.80 -8.97 48.77
C ASP A 856 22.24 -8.18 47.57
N GLY A 857 21.80 -8.83 46.50
CA GLY A 857 21.39 -8.18 45.25
C GLY A 857 22.52 -7.60 44.39
N ASN A 858 23.79 -7.85 44.74
CA ASN A 858 24.96 -7.39 43.98
C ASN A 858 25.24 -8.22 42.70
N TRP A 859 24.58 -9.37 42.57
CA TRP A 859 24.68 -10.28 41.43
C TRP A 859 23.31 -10.78 40.96
N LEU A 860 23.11 -10.81 39.65
CA LEU A 860 21.99 -11.45 38.97
C LEU A 860 22.43 -12.78 38.40
N ASN A 861 21.56 -13.79 38.48
CA ASN A 861 21.67 -14.99 37.67
C ASN A 861 20.89 -14.77 36.36
N VAL A 862 21.52 -15.08 35.23
CA VAL A 862 21.01 -14.81 33.88
C VAL A 862 21.27 -15.99 32.96
N SER A 863 20.44 -16.14 31.93
CA SER A 863 20.71 -17.06 30.82
C SER A 863 21.29 -16.31 29.62
N PHE A 864 22.42 -16.78 29.10
CA PHE A 864 23.07 -16.28 27.88
C PHE A 864 23.52 -17.46 27.03
N ASN A 865 23.09 -17.54 25.76
CA ASN A 865 23.39 -18.66 24.84
C ASN A 865 23.14 -20.05 25.48
N ASN A 866 21.99 -20.22 26.14
CA ASN A 866 21.60 -21.41 26.92
C ASN A 866 22.56 -21.80 28.07
N THR A 867 23.49 -20.92 28.44
CA THR A 867 24.37 -21.07 29.60
C THR A 867 23.85 -20.18 30.73
N GLU A 868 23.52 -20.77 31.88
CA GLU A 868 23.19 -20.02 33.09
C GLU A 868 24.46 -19.59 33.82
N GLY A 869 24.47 -18.36 34.32
CA GLY A 869 25.61 -17.82 35.06
C GLY A 869 25.32 -16.48 35.72
N TRP A 870 26.33 -15.88 36.33
CA TRP A 870 26.20 -14.73 37.21
C TRP A 870 26.87 -13.49 36.63
N ILE A 871 26.18 -12.34 36.69
CA ILE A 871 26.69 -11.02 36.32
C ILE A 871 26.43 -10.02 37.46
N SER A 872 27.27 -8.99 37.59
CA SER A 872 27.09 -7.98 38.65
C SER A 872 26.09 -6.89 38.25
N THR A 873 25.24 -6.47 39.19
CA THR A 873 24.23 -5.43 39.00
C THR A 873 24.81 -4.04 38.70
N LEU A 874 26.08 -3.81 39.02
CA LEU A 874 26.78 -2.53 38.75
C LEU A 874 26.82 -2.16 37.27
N TYR A 875 26.85 -3.16 36.38
CA TYR A 875 27.11 -2.98 34.94
C TYR A 875 25.84 -3.06 34.07
N VAL A 876 24.66 -3.14 34.69
CA VAL A 876 23.39 -3.34 33.99
C VAL A 876 22.26 -2.44 34.49
N THR A 877 21.28 -2.19 33.63
CA THR A 877 19.94 -1.71 34.02
C THR A 877 18.95 -2.85 33.90
N VAL A 878 18.15 -3.03 34.96
CA VAL A 878 17.13 -4.09 35.04
C VAL A 878 15.76 -3.51 34.79
N THR A 879 15.02 -4.09 33.84
CA THR A 879 13.69 -3.64 33.42
C THR A 879 12.70 -4.78 33.32
N LYS A 880 11.43 -4.46 33.46
CA LYS A 880 10.30 -5.33 33.12
C LYS A 880 9.28 -4.48 32.36
N ASP A 881 8.79 -4.97 31.22
CA ASP A 881 7.77 -4.30 30.40
C ASP A 881 8.17 -2.84 30.06
N GLY A 882 9.45 -2.64 29.73
CA GLY A 882 10.06 -1.32 29.44
C GLY A 882 10.34 -0.40 30.64
N ARG A 883 9.86 -0.74 31.85
CA ARG A 883 10.03 0.07 33.07
C ARG A 883 11.14 -0.47 33.96
N LEU A 884 11.82 0.40 34.71
CA LEU A 884 12.82 0.00 35.71
C LEU A 884 12.22 -0.97 36.73
N TYR A 885 12.93 -2.07 37.00
CA TYR A 885 12.46 -3.14 37.88
C TYR A 885 13.24 -3.18 39.20
N ASN A 886 12.52 -3.38 40.30
CA ASN A 886 13.10 -3.46 41.64
C ASN A 886 13.79 -4.81 41.85
N ILE A 887 15.14 -4.83 41.83
CA ILE A 887 15.92 -6.06 41.97
C ILE A 887 15.68 -6.79 43.31
N ALA A 888 15.20 -6.11 44.36
CA ALA A 888 14.88 -6.77 45.63
C ALA A 888 13.72 -7.79 45.49
N GLU A 889 12.81 -7.59 44.53
CA GLU A 889 11.70 -8.50 44.24
C GLU A 889 12.14 -9.77 43.48
N LEU A 890 13.37 -9.82 42.97
CA LEU A 890 13.91 -11.02 42.34
C LEU A 890 14.14 -12.13 43.36
N LYS A 891 13.80 -13.37 42.98
CA LYS A 891 14.06 -14.58 43.77
C LYS A 891 15.56 -14.67 44.11
N ASN A 892 15.86 -14.75 45.41
CA ASN A 892 17.18 -15.15 45.89
C ASN A 892 17.42 -16.64 45.58
N LEU A 893 18.52 -16.95 44.89
CA LEU A 893 18.90 -18.30 44.45
C LEU A 893 20.08 -18.90 45.24
N THR A 894 20.57 -18.20 46.26
CA THR A 894 21.88 -18.50 46.89
C THR A 894 21.80 -19.01 48.33
N GLU A 895 20.60 -19.12 48.90
CA GLU A 895 20.35 -19.45 50.32
C GLU A 895 21.03 -18.51 51.35
N GLN A 896 21.76 -17.49 50.89
CA GLN A 896 22.26 -16.37 51.68
C GLN A 896 21.09 -15.60 52.31
N ASN A 897 21.29 -15.04 53.51
CA ASN A 897 20.34 -14.11 54.10
C ASN A 897 20.01 -12.97 53.13
N ASP A 898 18.74 -12.57 53.05
CA ASP A 898 18.31 -11.50 52.16
C ASP A 898 18.56 -10.13 52.82
N ILE A 899 19.62 -9.44 52.39
CA ILE A 899 20.03 -8.14 52.95
C ILE A 899 19.46 -6.99 52.10
N ALA A 900 19.16 -7.23 50.82
CA ALA A 900 18.67 -6.22 49.88
C ALA A 900 17.34 -5.57 50.31
N ALA A 901 16.50 -6.30 51.06
CA ALA A 901 15.21 -5.79 51.56
C ALA A 901 15.33 -4.82 52.77
N SER A 902 16.53 -4.59 53.31
CA SER A 902 16.71 -3.83 54.58
C SER A 902 16.87 -2.31 54.43
N ILE A 903 17.13 -1.81 53.22
CA ILE A 903 17.32 -0.38 52.94
C ILE A 903 15.98 0.38 52.87
N THR A 904 15.49 0.77 54.05
CA THR A 904 14.41 1.76 54.18
C THR A 904 14.88 3.16 53.79
N PRO A 905 14.05 3.98 53.13
CA PRO A 905 14.43 5.34 52.74
C PRO A 905 14.56 6.25 53.97
N GLY A 906 15.79 6.64 54.28
CA GLY A 906 16.07 7.72 55.24
C GLY A 906 15.52 9.07 54.75
N PRO A 907 15.17 10.00 55.66
CA PRO A 907 14.51 11.24 55.31
C PRO A 907 15.38 12.16 54.44
N SER A 908 14.74 12.87 53.52
CA SER A 908 15.40 13.80 52.57
C SER A 908 16.21 14.89 53.30
N PRO A 909 17.47 15.17 52.90
CA PRO A 909 18.28 16.20 53.52
C PRO A 909 17.70 17.60 53.23
N THR A 910 17.10 18.20 54.24
CA THR A 910 16.57 19.57 54.15
C THR A 910 17.73 20.57 54.18
N ALA A 911 17.80 21.45 53.17
CA ALA A 911 18.82 22.49 53.09
C ALA A 911 18.60 23.61 54.12
N THR A 912 19.69 24.11 54.71
CA THR A 912 19.78 25.37 55.48
C THR A 912 21.24 25.87 55.43
N PRO A 913 21.55 27.15 55.72
CA PRO A 913 22.33 27.93 54.76
C PRO A 913 23.82 28.14 55.11
N ALA A 914 24.51 28.86 54.22
CA ALA A 914 25.94 29.08 54.19
C ALA A 914 26.57 29.71 55.45
N SER A 915 27.85 29.38 55.65
CA SER A 915 28.92 30.27 56.15
C SER A 915 30.24 29.82 55.52
#